data_AF-A0A7L9C2Z6-F1
#
_entry.id   AF-A0A7L9C2Z6-F1
#
_cell.length_a   1.000
_cell.length_b   1.000
_cell.length_c   1.000
_cell.angle_alpha   90.00
_cell.angle_beta   90.00
_cell.angle_gamma   90.00
#
_symmetry.space_group_name_H-M   'P 1'
#
loop_
_entity.id
_entity.type
_entity.pdbx_description
1 polymer ?
#
loop_
_entity_poly.entity_id
_entity_poly.type
_entity_poly.pdbx_seq_one_letter_code
_entity_poly.pdbx_strand_id
1 'polypeptide(L)'
;MQAVEPIHVGFLWHMHQPIYYPYESIIQTQAANRFSFNVIDVHNQRFGPYTTWPRDAITIGGALPHLGAQISFSGSLIENLNALRDAGINGGMWNNWNANYQAGVATLTTLGNPRLDMVAFGYHHPLMPLLDYEDIRMQIRLHKQVFSNTWSTGGYTRGMFPAETAFSRRMIPALVDEGIDWVLVDNIHFDRACKGYPHTNASNLFAPNKADQVNPDPALSGGAWVQLSNLWAPSRVSAPFGYQPHHVQHVNPQTGAVSRVVAVPAARYEGNEDGRGGYGAFLYDVVMDQYLQYNTDPAHPMFVVLHHDGDNFGGGTHAYYHNNFQNMVNWVSGDADYDVSTVQDYLERFPPDANDVIHVEDGSWAGADNGDAEFKKWLGDPNGSGWSPDWNSWAVLTAAKNRVFMAETITPVASMQNVLAGGPAASNTEKAWHFLLCAEASDYWYWDGTEIWDSNVTRGCNQAVAFADAVIAGQTDATPPTVFVPQREPYNPGGMEWGTQPQPSDFTVWTFAYDVSGLNAVTLNWRVDGDGENPIASIQNETYAGGSEVGPWNSEIMTIAPMPAPPGNILPATYRANRYVATIAGQQNVLIDYYVEAVDGQGNIKRTDIQHVWVGAGSPGGGGNIVTITPDPAQAGQPVMITYANGAPPLAGAAQINLHYGFDNWNPVIAPDPAMTWNAANNRWEITVNVPSNATQLDFVFNNGAGTWDNNGGADWHYPVQGGAPTGPAWVMNGTLDADATLAAQNASMTLWYGVRNGLLYVAAPDAGEGNDHFIFVADAPGALRAAPWAKAGQVADWDAFLADENNNDYEGWFDATGATQAMTGPNGGVLEGTLDLAGEFGTVPEQICLAFGAYQTNDGGALVPAIQVPASVNGNGNIDAAEYVCVPTRRKGDVNADWRINLDDVPLFVNVLLGIDPASARIWAADMTGNGTADGGDIALFVQGVL
;
A
#
# COMPACT_ATOMS: atom_id res chain seq x y z
N MET A 1 -35.56 14.78 -12.36
CA MET A 1 -36.21 14.39 -11.10
C MET A 1 -36.08 15.60 -10.21
N GLN A 2 -37.13 16.06 -9.54
CA GLN A 2 -37.01 17.19 -8.61
C GLN A 2 -36.50 16.65 -7.27
N ALA A 3 -35.55 17.34 -6.64
CA ALA A 3 -35.03 16.96 -5.33
C ALA A 3 -36.10 17.13 -4.24
N VAL A 4 -36.00 16.33 -3.16
CA VAL A 4 -36.91 16.44 -2.01
C VAL A 4 -36.63 17.72 -1.22
N GLU A 5 -35.35 18.07 -1.09
CA GLU A 5 -34.80 19.35 -0.63
C GLU A 5 -33.68 19.77 -1.60
N PRO A 6 -33.38 21.07 -1.75
CA PRO A 6 -32.31 21.52 -2.66
C PRO A 6 -30.93 21.04 -2.20
N ILE A 7 -30.04 20.77 -3.14
CA ILE A 7 -28.60 20.64 -2.86
C ILE A 7 -28.08 22.02 -2.46
N HIS A 8 -27.32 22.09 -1.38
CA HIS A 8 -26.68 23.32 -0.95
C HIS A 8 -25.30 23.46 -1.59
N VAL A 9 -24.99 24.66 -2.09
CA VAL A 9 -23.67 25.01 -2.62
C VAL A 9 -22.99 25.99 -1.67
N GLY A 10 -21.77 25.67 -1.25
CA GLY A 10 -20.92 26.52 -0.41
C GLY A 10 -19.69 27.01 -1.18
N PHE A 11 -19.09 28.10 -0.74
CA PHE A 11 -17.87 28.66 -1.35
C PHE A 11 -16.83 28.95 -0.29
N LEU A 12 -15.61 28.48 -0.47
CA LEU A 12 -14.44 28.92 0.27
C LEU A 12 -13.43 29.56 -0.69
N TRP A 13 -13.07 30.82 -0.42
CA TRP A 13 -12.00 31.50 -1.12
C TRP A 13 -10.77 31.66 -0.20
N HIS A 14 -9.70 30.94 -0.54
CA HIS A 14 -8.45 30.97 0.22
C HIS A 14 -7.53 32.13 -0.22
N MET A 15 -7.10 32.96 0.74
CA MET A 15 -6.22 34.11 0.50
C MET A 15 -4.94 33.93 1.31
N HIS A 16 -3.81 33.79 0.63
CA HIS A 16 -2.55 33.52 1.30
C HIS A 16 -1.32 34.00 0.54
N GLN A 17 -0.35 34.51 1.30
CA GLN A 17 1.04 34.70 0.89
C GLN A 17 1.95 34.46 2.11
N PRO A 18 3.14 33.86 1.93
CA PRO A 18 4.05 33.59 3.03
C PRO A 18 4.75 34.86 3.54
N ILE A 19 5.39 34.73 4.70
CA ILE A 19 6.57 35.54 4.98
C ILE A 19 7.72 34.96 4.15
N TYR A 20 8.05 35.64 3.06
CA TYR A 20 8.95 35.16 2.00
C TYR A 20 10.36 34.83 2.49
N TYR A 21 10.88 35.67 3.39
CA TYR A 21 12.14 35.45 4.04
C TYR A 21 11.87 35.63 5.52
N PRO A 22 12.05 34.59 6.36
CA PRO A 22 11.72 34.66 7.78
C PRO A 22 12.12 36.02 8.35
N TYR A 23 11.15 36.69 8.99
CA TYR A 23 11.18 38.00 9.66
C TYR A 23 11.78 39.21 8.89
N GLU A 24 11.99 39.12 7.57
CA GLU A 24 12.05 40.32 6.74
C GLU A 24 10.62 40.67 6.31
N SER A 25 10.22 41.94 6.50
CA SER A 25 9.00 42.44 5.86
C SER A 25 9.12 42.36 4.35
N ILE A 26 7.99 42.28 3.64
CA ILE A 26 7.98 42.25 2.17
C ILE A 26 8.77 43.40 1.52
N ILE A 27 8.81 44.57 2.16
CA ILE A 27 9.60 45.73 1.71
C ILE A 27 11.10 45.46 1.82
N GLN A 28 11.53 44.87 2.93
CA GLN A 28 12.94 44.50 3.16
C GLN A 28 13.35 43.37 2.21
N THR A 29 12.51 42.35 2.06
CA THR A 29 12.75 41.23 1.14
C THR A 29 12.94 41.72 -0.30
N GLN A 30 12.08 42.62 -0.77
CA GLN A 30 12.21 43.24 -2.09
C GLN A 30 13.49 44.08 -2.20
N ALA A 31 13.75 44.94 -1.22
CA ALA A 31 14.93 45.81 -1.24
C ALA A 31 16.25 45.03 -1.21
N ALA A 32 16.26 43.87 -0.55
CA ALA A 32 17.41 42.97 -0.50
C ALA A 32 17.57 42.09 -1.75
N ASN A 33 16.64 42.17 -2.72
CA ASN A 33 16.61 41.33 -3.93
C ASN A 33 16.75 39.83 -3.58
N ARG A 34 15.98 39.36 -2.60
CA ARG A 34 16.03 37.97 -2.14
C ARG A 34 15.56 36.98 -3.20
N PHE A 35 14.61 37.41 -4.04
CA PHE A 35 13.94 36.58 -5.04
C PHE A 35 14.22 37.08 -6.46
N SER A 36 14.09 36.17 -7.42
CA SER A 36 14.26 36.47 -8.85
C SER A 36 13.14 37.34 -9.44
N PHE A 37 12.02 37.45 -8.73
CA PHE A 37 10.83 38.20 -9.08
C PHE A 37 10.52 39.29 -8.05
N ASN A 38 9.63 40.22 -8.41
CA ASN A 38 9.22 41.31 -7.53
C ASN A 38 8.09 40.86 -6.61
N VAL A 39 8.39 40.64 -5.32
CA VAL A 39 7.40 40.18 -4.32
C VAL A 39 6.30 41.22 -4.08
N ILE A 40 6.57 42.51 -4.28
CA ILE A 40 5.55 43.57 -4.20
C ILE A 40 4.58 43.46 -5.39
N ASP A 41 5.08 43.16 -6.59
CA ASP A 41 4.22 43.03 -7.77
C ASP A 41 3.33 41.79 -7.74
N VAL A 42 3.76 40.71 -7.08
CA VAL A 42 2.91 39.54 -6.79
C VAL A 42 1.63 39.97 -6.08
N HIS A 43 1.73 40.90 -5.12
CA HIS A 43 0.58 41.45 -4.39
C HIS A 43 -0.19 42.46 -5.24
N ASN A 44 0.49 43.35 -5.98
CA ASN A 44 -0.17 44.33 -6.85
C ASN A 44 -1.08 43.67 -7.90
N GLN A 45 -0.66 42.53 -8.45
CA GLN A 45 -1.45 41.77 -9.42
C GLN A 45 -2.71 41.13 -8.81
N ARG A 46 -2.74 40.96 -7.49
CA ARG A 46 -3.84 40.39 -6.70
C ARG A 46 -4.61 41.47 -5.92
N PHE A 47 -4.53 42.73 -6.36
CA PHE A 47 -5.23 43.82 -5.69
C PHE A 47 -6.74 43.56 -5.57
N GLY A 48 -7.37 43.00 -6.61
CA GLY A 48 -8.80 42.70 -6.63
C GLY A 48 -9.25 41.73 -5.54
N PRO A 49 -8.74 40.47 -5.51
CA PRO A 49 -9.08 39.48 -4.50
C PRO A 49 -8.74 39.96 -3.07
N TYR A 50 -7.64 40.68 -2.90
CA TYR A 50 -7.24 41.21 -1.58
C TYR A 50 -8.02 42.46 -1.14
N THR A 51 -8.93 42.98 -1.97
CA THR A 51 -9.72 44.17 -1.62
C THR A 51 -11.20 44.00 -1.88
N THR A 52 -11.67 44.17 -3.12
CA THR A 52 -13.11 44.40 -3.38
C THR A 52 -13.87 43.18 -3.88
N TRP A 53 -13.22 42.29 -4.64
CA TRP A 53 -13.94 41.32 -5.47
C TRP A 53 -14.81 40.32 -4.68
N PRO A 54 -14.38 39.76 -3.53
CA PRO A 54 -15.24 38.89 -2.73
C PRO A 54 -16.53 39.56 -2.24
N ARG A 55 -16.46 40.85 -1.86
CA ARG A 55 -17.64 41.62 -1.46
C ARG A 55 -18.55 41.89 -2.66
N ASP A 56 -17.97 42.19 -3.82
CA ASP A 56 -18.72 42.41 -5.06
C ASP A 56 -19.53 41.15 -5.42
N ALA A 57 -18.91 39.97 -5.33
CA ALA A 57 -19.55 38.67 -5.56
C ALA A 57 -20.76 38.43 -4.62
N ILE A 58 -20.60 38.53 -3.31
CA ILE A 58 -21.74 38.32 -2.39
C ILE A 58 -22.84 39.38 -2.53
N THR A 59 -22.50 40.57 -3.04
CA THR A 59 -23.49 41.63 -3.33
C THR A 59 -24.36 41.26 -4.54
N ILE A 60 -23.77 40.65 -5.57
CA ILE A 60 -24.50 40.13 -6.75
C ILE A 60 -25.58 39.12 -6.30
N GLY A 61 -25.22 38.23 -5.37
CA GLY A 61 -26.10 37.21 -4.82
C GLY A 61 -27.02 37.66 -3.68
N GLY A 62 -27.07 38.96 -3.36
CA GLY A 62 -27.69 39.45 -2.12
C GLY A 62 -29.20 39.21 -1.97
N ALA A 63 -29.90 38.85 -3.05
CA ALA A 63 -31.31 38.45 -2.99
C ALA A 63 -31.51 37.02 -2.47
N LEU A 64 -30.49 36.16 -2.53
CA LEU A 64 -30.55 34.79 -2.03
C LEU A 64 -30.38 34.80 -0.50
N PRO A 65 -31.25 34.09 0.24
CA PRO A 65 -31.41 34.27 1.69
C PRO A 65 -30.21 33.80 2.51
N HIS A 66 -29.51 32.75 2.07
CA HIS A 66 -28.40 32.12 2.80
C HIS A 66 -27.04 32.28 2.09
N LEU A 67 -27.01 32.94 0.92
CA LEU A 67 -25.80 33.06 0.12
C LEU A 67 -24.71 33.83 0.86
N GLY A 68 -23.52 33.24 0.88
CA GLY A 68 -22.28 33.86 1.31
C GLY A 68 -21.10 32.96 0.93
N ALA A 69 -19.92 33.31 1.42
CA ALA A 69 -18.68 32.57 1.25
C ALA A 69 -17.87 32.56 2.54
N GLN A 70 -17.11 31.49 2.74
CA GLN A 70 -16.06 31.37 3.75
C GLN A 70 -14.78 31.99 3.18
N ILE A 71 -14.10 32.80 3.98
CA ILE A 71 -12.83 33.45 3.62
C ILE A 71 -11.78 33.03 4.63
N SER A 72 -10.81 32.24 4.19
CA SER A 72 -9.60 32.05 4.98
C SER A 72 -8.56 33.08 4.55
N PHE A 73 -7.97 33.78 5.51
CA PHE A 73 -7.04 34.86 5.26
C PHE A 73 -5.85 34.72 6.22
N SER A 74 -4.67 34.37 5.72
CA SER A 74 -3.54 34.09 6.62
C SER A 74 -3.05 35.35 7.35
N GLY A 75 -2.50 35.14 8.56
CA GLY A 75 -1.88 36.21 9.32
C GLY A 75 -0.68 36.81 8.61
N SER A 76 0.13 35.98 7.96
CA SER A 76 1.26 36.40 7.12
C SER A 76 0.84 37.32 5.97
N LEU A 77 -0.30 37.07 5.32
CA LEU A 77 -0.81 37.93 4.26
C LEU A 77 -1.26 39.28 4.84
N ILE A 78 -1.98 39.27 5.97
CA ILE A 78 -2.37 40.51 6.68
C ILE A 78 -1.13 41.36 7.01
N GLU A 79 -0.07 40.72 7.49
CA GLU A 79 1.21 41.37 7.80
C GLU A 79 1.84 42.01 6.55
N ASN A 80 1.91 41.27 5.44
CA ASN A 80 2.41 41.79 4.16
C ASN A 80 1.58 42.99 3.67
N LEU A 81 0.25 42.91 3.70
CA LEU A 81 -0.64 44.00 3.27
C LEU A 81 -0.52 45.24 4.17
N ASN A 82 -0.33 45.05 5.49
CA ASN A 82 -0.05 46.14 6.42
C ASN A 82 1.31 46.79 6.12
N ALA A 83 2.35 46.02 5.80
CA ALA A 83 3.65 46.57 5.41
C ALA A 83 3.57 47.37 4.09
N LEU A 84 2.82 46.89 3.09
CA LEU A 84 2.59 47.61 1.84
C LEU A 84 1.80 48.91 2.06
N ARG A 85 0.81 48.89 2.94
CA ARG A 85 0.07 50.08 3.40
C ARG A 85 1.01 51.09 4.04
N ASP A 86 1.78 50.68 5.04
CA ASP A 86 2.61 51.59 5.83
C ASP A 86 3.75 52.20 5.00
N ALA A 87 4.23 51.47 3.99
CA ALA A 87 5.19 51.96 3.01
C ALA A 87 4.59 52.88 1.93
N GLY A 88 3.26 53.04 1.87
CA GLY A 88 2.58 53.90 0.89
C GLY A 88 2.75 53.44 -0.55
N ILE A 89 2.89 52.13 -0.78
CA ILE A 89 3.15 51.55 -2.12
C ILE A 89 2.11 52.02 -3.14
N ASN A 90 2.59 52.38 -4.34
CA ASN A 90 1.81 52.85 -5.47
C ASN A 90 0.84 54.01 -5.13
N GLY A 91 1.30 54.97 -4.33
CA GLY A 91 0.48 56.13 -3.95
C GLY A 91 -0.57 55.83 -2.88
N GLY A 92 -0.34 54.79 -2.08
CA GLY A 92 -1.24 54.39 -1.00
C GLY A 92 -2.40 53.50 -1.45
N MET A 93 -2.22 52.70 -2.50
CA MET A 93 -3.28 51.80 -3.02
C MET A 93 -3.81 50.84 -1.94
N TRP A 94 -2.96 50.49 -0.96
CA TRP A 94 -3.28 49.56 0.14
C TRP A 94 -3.85 50.25 1.39
N ASN A 95 -4.07 51.58 1.40
CA ASN A 95 -4.51 52.34 2.59
C ASN A 95 -5.78 51.80 3.27
N ASN A 96 -6.68 51.21 2.50
CA ASN A 96 -7.97 50.71 2.98
C ASN A 96 -8.25 49.30 2.44
N TRP A 97 -7.21 48.46 2.31
CA TRP A 97 -7.33 47.15 1.67
C TRP A 97 -8.42 46.27 2.32
N ASN A 98 -8.58 46.34 3.64
CA ASN A 98 -9.52 45.53 4.41
C ASN A 98 -10.97 46.07 4.46
N ALA A 99 -11.23 47.27 3.93
CA ALA A 99 -12.52 47.96 4.14
C ALA A 99 -13.71 47.24 3.49
N ASN A 100 -13.53 46.62 2.32
CA ASN A 100 -14.61 45.90 1.64
C ASN A 100 -14.91 44.53 2.27
N TYR A 101 -13.89 43.84 2.80
CA TYR A 101 -14.09 42.66 3.63
C TYR A 101 -14.89 42.99 4.89
N GLN A 102 -14.55 44.07 5.60
CA GLN A 102 -15.32 44.55 6.75
C GLN A 102 -16.79 44.86 6.40
N ALA A 103 -17.03 45.48 5.24
CA ALA A 103 -18.39 45.71 4.75
C ALA A 103 -19.14 44.41 4.40
N GLY A 104 -18.45 43.42 3.85
CA GLY A 104 -19.00 42.10 3.56
C GLY A 104 -19.34 41.30 4.81
N VAL A 105 -18.47 41.32 5.83
CA VAL A 105 -18.71 40.75 7.16
C VAL A 105 -19.97 41.36 7.80
N ALA A 106 -20.15 42.68 7.68
CA ALA A 106 -21.32 43.37 8.23
C ALA A 106 -22.62 43.10 7.45
N THR A 107 -22.54 42.47 6.28
CA THR A 107 -23.72 42.08 5.49
C THR A 107 -24.15 40.69 5.92
N LEU A 108 -25.39 40.55 6.41
CA LEU A 108 -25.85 39.30 7.01
C LEU A 108 -26.76 38.49 6.06
N THR A 109 -26.76 37.18 6.26
CA THR A 109 -27.78 36.26 5.74
C THR A 109 -29.10 36.48 6.48
N THR A 110 -30.16 35.81 6.04
CA THR A 110 -31.47 35.86 6.72
C THR A 110 -31.47 35.19 8.09
N LEU A 111 -30.50 34.31 8.38
CA LEU A 111 -30.27 33.73 9.72
C LEU A 111 -29.42 34.64 10.62
N GLY A 112 -28.88 35.73 10.08
CA GLY A 112 -28.09 36.70 10.85
C GLY A 112 -26.59 36.42 10.88
N ASN A 113 -26.10 35.45 10.11
CA ASN A 113 -24.67 35.16 9.98
C ASN A 113 -24.01 36.05 8.91
N PRO A 114 -22.70 36.35 9.00
CA PRO A 114 -21.97 37.10 7.98
C PRO A 114 -22.02 36.40 6.61
N ARG A 115 -22.23 37.19 5.54
CA ARG A 115 -22.11 36.69 4.16
C ARG A 115 -20.67 36.50 3.70
N LEU A 116 -19.72 37.24 4.26
CA LEU A 116 -18.31 36.86 4.24
C LEU A 116 -17.94 36.37 5.64
N ASP A 117 -17.93 35.05 5.81
CA ASP A 117 -17.52 34.42 7.05
C ASP A 117 -15.99 34.28 7.05
N MET A 118 -15.32 35.13 7.82
CA MET A 118 -13.85 35.08 7.95
C MET A 118 -13.49 33.88 8.84
N VAL A 119 -13.13 32.75 8.24
CA VAL A 119 -12.87 31.49 8.95
C VAL A 119 -11.49 31.46 9.63
N ALA A 120 -11.37 30.59 10.62
CA ALA A 120 -10.17 30.39 11.39
C ALA A 120 -9.08 29.80 10.49
N PHE A 121 -7.85 30.16 10.80
CA PHE A 121 -6.68 29.76 10.02
C PHE A 121 -5.45 29.69 10.94
N GLY A 122 -4.39 29.01 10.51
CA GLY A 122 -3.08 29.10 11.16
C GLY A 122 -2.32 30.34 10.68
N TYR A 123 -1.72 31.12 11.57
CA TYR A 123 -1.16 32.43 11.22
C TYR A 123 -0.20 32.39 10.02
N HIS A 124 0.77 31.47 10.04
CA HIS A 124 1.80 31.34 9.01
C HIS A 124 1.50 30.27 7.95
N HIS A 125 0.23 29.86 7.79
CA HIS A 125 -0.12 28.75 6.89
C HIS A 125 0.61 27.43 7.23
N PRO A 126 0.51 26.94 8.48
CA PRO A 126 1.20 25.75 8.94
C PRO A 126 0.53 24.46 8.46
N LEU A 127 1.33 23.43 8.15
CA LEU A 127 0.81 22.09 7.88
C LEU A 127 0.51 21.35 9.20
N MET A 128 -0.60 21.71 9.83
CA MET A 128 -0.97 21.29 11.19
C MET A 128 -1.00 19.77 11.44
N PRO A 129 -1.37 18.88 10.49
CA PRO A 129 -1.32 17.42 10.71
C PRO A 129 0.06 16.86 11.10
N LEU A 130 1.14 17.57 10.79
CA LEU A 130 2.54 17.22 11.12
C LEU A 130 3.12 18.03 12.29
N LEU A 131 2.29 18.86 12.95
CA LEU A 131 2.67 19.67 14.10
C LEU A 131 2.22 19.04 15.43
N ASP A 132 2.74 19.58 16.54
CA ASP A 132 2.40 19.14 17.88
C ASP A 132 1.13 19.86 18.38
N TYR A 133 0.66 19.52 19.58
CA TYR A 133 -0.51 20.20 20.14
C TYR A 133 -0.18 21.67 20.48
N GLU A 134 1.01 21.93 21.02
CA GLU A 134 1.44 23.23 21.53
C GLU A 134 1.54 24.30 20.44
N ASP A 135 2.17 23.97 19.30
CA ASP A 135 2.40 24.89 18.19
C ASP A 135 1.13 25.10 17.33
N ILE A 136 0.28 24.09 17.11
CA ILE A 136 -1.04 24.27 16.49
C ILE A 136 -1.84 25.34 17.25
N ARG A 137 -1.88 25.24 18.58
CA ARG A 137 -2.57 26.23 19.43
C ARG A 137 -1.94 27.61 19.32
N MET A 138 -0.61 27.69 19.31
CA MET A 138 0.09 28.97 19.17
C MET A 138 -0.16 29.63 17.81
N GLN A 139 -0.20 28.87 16.71
CA GLN A 139 -0.58 29.35 15.38
C GLN A 139 -2.00 29.94 15.38
N ILE A 140 -2.97 29.25 16.00
CA ILE A 140 -4.36 29.72 16.08
C ILE A 140 -4.49 30.93 17.00
N ARG A 141 -3.82 30.95 18.16
CA ARG A 141 -3.82 32.09 19.08
C ARG A 141 -3.20 33.33 18.45
N LEU A 142 -2.14 33.15 17.67
CA LEU A 142 -1.50 34.24 16.94
C LEU A 142 -2.44 34.77 15.84
N HIS A 143 -3.14 33.86 15.14
CA HIS A 143 -4.17 34.23 14.17
C HIS A 143 -5.32 35.00 14.83
N LYS A 144 -5.84 34.55 15.98
CA LYS A 144 -6.85 35.28 16.77
C LYS A 144 -6.41 36.70 17.11
N GLN A 145 -5.15 36.89 17.49
CA GLN A 145 -4.60 38.21 17.80
C GLN A 145 -4.66 39.14 16.58
N VAL A 146 -4.12 38.73 15.43
CA VAL A 146 -4.15 39.56 14.21
C VAL A 146 -5.55 39.73 13.64
N PHE A 147 -6.39 38.71 13.77
CA PHE A 147 -7.80 38.76 13.39
C PHE A 147 -8.52 39.86 14.17
N SER A 148 -8.36 39.90 15.50
CA SER A 148 -8.96 40.94 16.35
C SER A 148 -8.41 42.36 16.06
N ASN A 149 -7.16 42.45 15.60
CA ASN A 149 -6.55 43.72 15.20
C ASN A 149 -7.08 44.23 13.84
N THR A 150 -7.62 43.33 13.01
CA THR A 150 -7.94 43.62 11.59
C THR A 150 -9.44 43.67 11.32
N TRP A 151 -10.20 42.77 11.94
CA TRP A 151 -11.62 42.51 11.67
C TRP A 151 -12.51 42.94 12.85
N SER A 152 -13.71 43.44 12.53
CA SER A 152 -14.69 43.91 13.52
C SER A 152 -15.94 43.04 13.49
N THR A 153 -15.76 41.74 13.72
CA THR A 153 -16.77 40.69 13.59
C THR A 153 -17.56 40.41 14.87
N GLY A 154 -17.21 41.03 16.00
CA GLY A 154 -17.82 40.76 17.32
C GLY A 154 -17.32 39.49 18.02
N GLY A 155 -16.45 38.70 17.36
CA GLY A 155 -15.83 37.51 17.92
C GLY A 155 -14.99 36.77 16.88
N TYR A 156 -14.17 35.82 17.33
CA TYR A 156 -13.50 34.89 16.43
C TYR A 156 -14.50 33.83 15.95
N THR A 157 -14.37 33.43 14.69
CA THR A 157 -15.20 32.38 14.07
C THR A 157 -15.00 31.02 14.74
N ARG A 158 -15.95 30.12 14.50
CA ARG A 158 -15.97 28.73 14.99
C ARG A 158 -15.61 27.71 13.91
N GLY A 159 -15.52 28.16 12.67
CA GLY A 159 -15.16 27.33 11.53
C GLY A 159 -13.71 27.48 11.12
N MET A 160 -13.09 26.42 10.63
CA MET A 160 -11.72 26.45 10.17
C MET A 160 -11.56 25.94 8.74
N PHE A 161 -10.74 26.65 7.97
CA PHE A 161 -10.05 26.08 6.83
C PHE A 161 -8.63 25.71 7.28
N PRO A 162 -8.22 24.44 7.30
CA PRO A 162 -6.82 24.11 7.53
C PRO A 162 -6.01 24.44 6.27
N ALA A 163 -4.75 24.87 6.45
CA ALA A 163 -3.85 25.11 5.33
C ALA A 163 -3.81 23.87 4.42
N GLU A 164 -3.94 24.08 3.11
CA GLU A 164 -3.92 22.99 2.11
C GLU A 164 -5.08 22.00 2.25
N THR A 165 -6.14 22.37 2.98
CA THR A 165 -7.18 21.44 3.46
C THR A 165 -6.57 20.22 4.18
N ALA A 166 -5.36 20.35 4.74
CA ALA A 166 -4.63 19.26 5.34
C ALA A 166 -5.23 18.91 6.70
N PHE A 167 -5.71 17.67 6.85
CA PHE A 167 -6.40 17.22 8.04
C PHE A 167 -5.81 15.92 8.57
N SER A 168 -5.81 15.81 9.90
CA SER A 168 -5.63 14.56 10.62
C SER A 168 -6.43 14.65 11.91
N ARG A 169 -7.02 13.54 12.35
CA ARG A 169 -7.74 13.49 13.64
C ARG A 169 -6.86 13.95 14.81
N ARG A 170 -5.53 13.84 14.72
CA ARG A 170 -4.57 14.30 15.74
C ARG A 170 -4.63 15.80 16.05
N MET A 171 -5.11 16.62 15.12
CA MET A 171 -5.20 18.07 15.36
C MET A 171 -6.45 18.47 16.16
N ILE A 172 -7.47 17.61 16.21
CA ILE A 172 -8.79 17.90 16.80
C ILE A 172 -8.69 18.47 18.23
N PRO A 173 -7.88 17.91 19.16
CA PRO A 173 -7.80 18.44 20.52
C PRO A 173 -7.35 19.92 20.55
N ALA A 174 -6.36 20.29 19.73
CA ALA A 174 -5.89 21.67 19.66
C ALA A 174 -6.95 22.60 19.06
N LEU A 175 -7.73 22.13 18.07
CA LEU A 175 -8.83 22.89 17.48
C LEU A 175 -9.94 23.15 18.50
N VAL A 176 -10.39 22.11 19.21
CA VAL A 176 -11.45 22.19 20.22
C VAL A 176 -11.03 23.12 21.37
N ASP A 177 -9.80 23.00 21.87
CA ASP A 177 -9.29 23.86 22.94
C ASP A 177 -9.10 25.32 22.51
N GLU A 178 -9.11 25.59 21.21
CA GLU A 178 -9.13 26.93 20.64
C GLU A 178 -10.54 27.35 20.16
N GLY A 179 -11.59 26.58 20.48
CA GLY A 179 -12.98 26.96 20.23
C GLY A 179 -13.42 26.85 18.77
N ILE A 180 -12.83 25.92 18.03
CA ILE A 180 -13.25 25.55 16.67
C ILE A 180 -14.26 24.40 16.78
N ASP A 181 -15.45 24.61 16.20
CA ASP A 181 -16.57 23.66 16.21
C ASP A 181 -16.61 22.82 14.92
N TRP A 182 -16.17 23.38 13.78
CA TRP A 182 -16.16 22.70 12.48
C TRP A 182 -14.93 23.02 11.65
N VAL A 183 -14.55 22.10 10.76
CA VAL A 183 -13.36 22.19 9.91
C VAL A 183 -13.65 21.65 8.51
N LEU A 184 -13.15 22.34 7.48
CA LEU A 184 -13.21 21.85 6.10
C LEU A 184 -12.19 20.73 5.88
N VAL A 185 -12.63 19.65 5.24
CA VAL A 185 -11.80 18.48 4.91
C VAL A 185 -12.12 18.06 3.47
N ASP A 186 -11.10 17.80 2.65
CA ASP A 186 -11.28 17.32 1.27
C ASP A 186 -12.02 15.98 1.29
N ASN A 187 -13.11 15.88 0.52
CA ASN A 187 -14.04 14.77 0.63
C ASN A 187 -13.48 13.42 0.18
N ILE A 188 -12.34 13.37 -0.52
CA ILE A 188 -11.71 12.08 -0.82
C ILE A 188 -11.31 11.33 0.43
N HIS A 189 -10.99 12.03 1.52
CA HIS A 189 -10.53 11.41 2.77
C HIS A 189 -11.68 10.74 3.54
N PHE A 190 -12.91 11.06 3.16
CA PHE A 190 -14.14 10.41 3.58
C PHE A 190 -14.34 9.17 2.71
N ASP A 191 -14.23 9.35 1.38
CA ASP A 191 -14.41 8.30 0.38
C ASP A 191 -13.41 7.15 0.54
N ARG A 192 -12.11 7.47 0.71
CA ARG A 192 -11.02 6.50 0.86
C ARG A 192 -11.10 5.75 2.18
N ALA A 193 -11.70 6.36 3.19
CA ALA A 193 -11.99 5.74 4.48
C ALA A 193 -13.19 4.78 4.44
N CYS A 194 -13.94 4.72 3.33
CA CYS A 194 -15.05 3.76 3.17
C CYS A 194 -14.56 2.37 2.76
N LYS A 195 -15.16 1.36 3.39
CA LYS A 195 -15.09 -0.03 2.93
C LYS A 195 -15.61 -0.08 1.49
N GLY A 196 -14.85 -0.73 0.61
CA GLY A 196 -15.22 -0.87 -0.80
C GLY A 196 -14.90 0.35 -1.69
N TYR A 197 -14.13 1.33 -1.21
CA TYR A 197 -13.67 2.45 -2.04
C TYR A 197 -13.14 1.95 -3.41
N PRO A 198 -13.72 2.40 -4.54
CA PRO A 198 -13.38 1.93 -5.88
C PRO A 198 -12.08 2.58 -6.36
N HIS A 199 -10.96 2.18 -5.75
CA HIS A 199 -9.64 2.75 -5.98
C HIS A 199 -9.20 2.71 -7.46
N THR A 200 -8.47 3.74 -7.86
CA THR A 200 -7.82 3.84 -9.17
C THR A 200 -6.56 4.68 -9.10
N ASN A 201 -5.46 4.17 -9.67
CA ASN A 201 -4.18 4.90 -9.76
C ASN A 201 -4.28 6.14 -10.68
N ALA A 202 -5.35 6.27 -11.47
CA ALA A 202 -5.60 7.48 -12.26
C ALA A 202 -5.81 8.72 -11.37
N SER A 203 -6.17 8.53 -10.09
CA SER A 203 -6.26 9.60 -9.09
C SER A 203 -4.91 10.15 -8.63
N ASN A 204 -3.80 9.54 -9.09
CA ASN A 204 -2.47 9.82 -8.61
C ASN A 204 -2.34 9.71 -7.08
N LEU A 205 -3.05 8.71 -6.53
CA LEU A 205 -2.87 8.18 -5.18
C LEU A 205 -2.73 6.67 -5.30
N PHE A 206 -2.00 6.04 -4.38
CA PHE A 206 -2.09 4.58 -4.21
C PHE A 206 -3.35 4.20 -3.42
N ALA A 207 -3.64 2.90 -3.35
CA ALA A 207 -4.80 2.38 -2.62
C ALA A 207 -4.73 2.79 -1.14
N PRO A 208 -5.84 3.17 -0.49
CA PRO A 208 -5.82 3.44 0.95
C PRO A 208 -5.40 2.19 1.72
N ASN A 209 -4.75 2.39 2.87
CA ASN A 209 -4.46 1.27 3.76
C ASN A 209 -5.79 0.73 4.31
N LYS A 210 -5.94 -0.59 4.44
CA LYS A 210 -7.17 -1.18 4.97
C LYS A 210 -7.47 -0.74 6.42
N ALA A 211 -6.46 -0.32 7.18
CA ALA A 211 -6.67 0.26 8.52
C ALA A 211 -7.46 1.57 8.51
N ASP A 212 -7.41 2.34 7.42
CA ASP A 212 -8.19 3.58 7.26
C ASP A 212 -9.61 3.30 6.72
N GLN A 213 -9.87 2.10 6.17
CA GLN A 213 -11.17 1.70 5.60
C GLN A 213 -12.18 1.26 6.68
N VAL A 214 -12.52 2.17 7.58
CA VAL A 214 -13.39 1.92 8.73
C VAL A 214 -14.86 2.25 8.43
N ASN A 215 -15.13 3.25 7.59
CA ASN A 215 -16.48 3.72 7.32
C ASN A 215 -17.28 2.68 6.50
N PRO A 216 -18.60 2.58 6.68
CA PRO A 216 -19.43 1.69 5.88
C PRO A 216 -19.40 2.07 4.39
N ASP A 217 -19.63 1.09 3.51
CA ASP A 217 -19.77 1.35 2.07
C ASP A 217 -21.04 2.21 1.82
N PRO A 218 -20.92 3.42 1.25
CA PRO A 218 -22.05 4.29 0.97
C PRO A 218 -23.06 3.66 0.00
N ALA A 219 -22.63 2.74 -0.87
CA ALA A 219 -23.53 2.03 -1.78
C ALA A 219 -24.46 1.03 -1.06
N LEU A 220 -24.14 0.64 0.18
CA LEU A 220 -24.96 -0.27 0.99
C LEU A 220 -26.04 0.46 1.81
N SER A 221 -26.01 1.79 1.86
CA SER A 221 -26.89 2.63 2.70
C SER A 221 -27.79 3.57 1.89
N GLY A 222 -28.02 3.25 0.61
CA GLY A 222 -28.91 4.03 -0.27
C GLY A 222 -28.20 5.13 -1.07
N GLY A 223 -26.88 5.29 -0.87
CA GLY A 223 -26.02 6.11 -1.73
C GLY A 223 -25.43 5.34 -2.91
N ALA A 224 -24.42 5.92 -3.54
CA ALA A 224 -23.66 5.31 -4.63
C ALA A 224 -22.25 5.89 -4.78
N TRP A 225 -21.40 5.10 -5.44
CA TRP A 225 -20.14 5.56 -6.02
C TRP A 225 -20.40 6.16 -7.41
N VAL A 226 -20.30 7.48 -7.53
CA VAL A 226 -20.63 8.22 -8.76
C VAL A 226 -19.35 8.57 -9.51
N GLN A 227 -19.27 8.19 -10.79
CA GLN A 227 -18.23 8.65 -11.68
C GLN A 227 -18.67 9.99 -12.30
N LEU A 228 -18.05 11.09 -11.88
CA LEU A 228 -18.32 12.40 -12.48
C LEU A 228 -17.77 12.46 -13.90
N SER A 229 -18.49 13.21 -14.74
CA SER A 229 -18.12 13.52 -16.12
C SER A 229 -18.25 15.02 -16.40
N ASN A 230 -17.61 15.51 -17.47
CA ASN A 230 -17.49 16.94 -17.83
C ASN A 230 -16.57 17.78 -16.90
N LEU A 231 -15.80 17.11 -16.06
CA LEU A 231 -14.65 17.67 -15.34
C LEU A 231 -13.57 16.59 -15.18
N TRP A 232 -12.38 16.97 -14.71
CA TRP A 232 -11.35 15.98 -14.37
C TRP A 232 -11.65 15.33 -13.01
N ALA A 233 -12.22 14.13 -13.03
CA ALA A 233 -12.47 13.29 -11.86
C ALA A 233 -12.06 11.84 -12.14
N PRO A 234 -10.79 11.48 -11.93
CA PRO A 234 -10.32 10.13 -12.19
C PRO A 234 -10.87 9.07 -11.22
N SER A 235 -11.20 9.42 -9.96
CA SER A 235 -11.87 8.51 -9.02
C SER A 235 -13.35 8.87 -8.86
N ARG A 236 -14.11 7.91 -8.32
CA ARG A 236 -15.52 8.09 -8.01
C ARG A 236 -15.68 8.79 -6.67
N VAL A 237 -16.72 9.61 -6.57
CA VAL A 237 -17.15 10.28 -5.34
C VAL A 237 -18.27 9.47 -4.68
N SER A 238 -18.41 9.55 -3.36
CA SER A 238 -19.57 8.96 -2.68
C SER A 238 -20.71 9.96 -2.52
N ALA A 239 -21.89 9.64 -3.07
CA ALA A 239 -23.09 10.47 -2.92
C ALA A 239 -24.19 9.67 -2.20
N PRO A 240 -24.83 10.21 -1.13
CA PRO A 240 -24.63 11.54 -0.57
C PRO A 240 -23.49 11.66 0.46
N PHE A 241 -22.90 10.54 0.91
CA PHE A 241 -21.97 10.48 2.04
C PHE A 241 -20.84 11.52 1.97
N GLY A 242 -20.05 11.56 0.90
CA GLY A 242 -18.95 12.51 0.69
C GLY A 242 -19.38 13.97 0.47
N TYR A 243 -20.68 14.28 0.61
CA TYR A 243 -21.25 15.62 0.51
C TYR A 243 -22.09 15.98 1.74
N GLN A 244 -22.05 15.21 2.82
CA GLN A 244 -22.73 15.54 4.07
C GLN A 244 -21.69 15.86 5.16
N PRO A 245 -21.91 16.88 6.01
CA PRO A 245 -21.08 17.04 7.20
C PRO A 245 -21.24 15.87 8.15
N HIS A 246 -20.16 15.47 8.82
CA HIS A 246 -20.12 14.37 9.77
C HIS A 246 -19.36 14.78 11.05
N HIS A 247 -19.60 14.10 12.17
CA HIS A 247 -18.68 14.22 13.30
C HIS A 247 -17.41 13.41 13.06
N VAL A 248 -16.26 13.96 13.43
CA VAL A 248 -14.98 13.25 13.50
C VAL A 248 -14.41 13.39 14.90
N GLN A 249 -13.68 12.36 15.35
CA GLN A 249 -13.22 12.31 16.72
C GLN A 249 -11.75 11.92 16.86
N HIS A 250 -11.12 12.50 17.88
CA HIS A 250 -9.84 12.06 18.42
C HIS A 250 -10.06 11.43 19.79
N VAL A 251 -9.35 10.33 20.04
CA VAL A 251 -9.31 9.68 21.35
C VAL A 251 -7.92 9.92 21.92
N ASN A 252 -7.83 10.54 23.09
CA ASN A 252 -6.57 10.74 23.78
C ASN A 252 -5.98 9.38 24.21
N PRO A 253 -4.81 8.96 23.69
CA PRO A 253 -4.33 7.60 23.92
C PRO A 253 -3.98 7.26 25.37
N GLN A 254 -3.68 8.29 26.18
CA GLN A 254 -3.34 8.13 27.58
C GLN A 254 -4.57 7.99 28.49
N THR A 255 -5.70 8.61 28.12
CA THR A 255 -6.86 8.76 29.01
C THR A 255 -8.16 8.16 28.48
N GLY A 256 -8.26 7.92 27.16
CA GLY A 256 -9.49 7.55 26.48
C GLY A 256 -10.48 8.71 26.31
N ALA A 257 -10.10 9.95 26.66
CA ALA A 257 -10.97 11.11 26.51
C ALA A 257 -11.18 11.44 25.03
N VAL A 258 -12.43 11.70 24.64
CA VAL A 258 -12.83 11.98 23.26
C VAL A 258 -12.95 13.49 23.04
N SER A 259 -12.34 14.00 21.96
CA SER A 259 -12.57 15.35 21.41
C SER A 259 -13.23 15.23 20.04
N ARG A 260 -14.15 16.13 19.70
CA ARG A 260 -14.92 16.09 18.44
C ARG A 260 -15.02 17.46 17.78
N VAL A 261 -15.04 17.45 16.46
CA VAL A 261 -15.42 18.57 15.59
C VAL A 261 -16.34 18.05 14.48
N VAL A 262 -17.06 18.93 13.81
CA VAL A 262 -17.76 18.59 12.56
C VAL A 262 -16.78 18.72 11.39
N ALA A 263 -16.57 17.65 10.63
CA ALA A 263 -15.89 17.69 9.35
C ALA A 263 -16.91 18.07 8.27
N VAL A 264 -16.68 19.20 7.61
CA VAL A 264 -17.52 19.68 6.50
C VAL A 264 -16.81 19.29 5.20
N PRO A 265 -17.44 18.49 4.31
CA PRO A 265 -16.78 17.98 3.12
C PRO A 265 -16.56 19.09 2.11
N ALA A 266 -15.30 19.28 1.75
CA ALA A 266 -14.88 20.15 0.66
C ALA A 266 -14.88 19.29 -0.62
N ALA A 267 -15.72 19.67 -1.59
CA ALA A 267 -15.95 18.88 -2.79
C ALA A 267 -14.73 18.96 -3.72
N ARG A 268 -13.90 17.93 -3.71
CA ARG A 268 -12.59 17.89 -4.37
C ARG A 268 -12.62 18.34 -5.82
N TYR A 269 -13.42 17.67 -6.63
CA TYR A 269 -13.36 17.82 -8.08
C TYR A 269 -14.10 19.05 -8.54
N GLU A 270 -15.26 19.28 -7.95
CA GLU A 270 -16.09 20.45 -8.16
C GLU A 270 -15.36 21.73 -7.76
N GLY A 271 -14.78 21.78 -6.56
CA GLY A 271 -14.02 22.92 -6.05
C GLY A 271 -12.79 23.23 -6.89
N ASN A 272 -12.05 22.20 -7.32
CA ASN A 272 -10.89 22.39 -8.19
C ASN A 272 -11.27 22.95 -9.58
N GLU A 273 -12.36 22.48 -10.19
CA GLU A 273 -12.80 23.01 -11.48
C GLU A 273 -13.45 24.39 -11.34
N ASP A 274 -14.15 24.67 -10.23
CA ASP A 274 -14.63 26.01 -9.88
C ASP A 274 -13.47 27.01 -9.78
N GLY A 275 -12.40 26.63 -9.08
CA GLY A 275 -11.19 27.44 -8.93
C GLY A 275 -10.47 27.76 -10.24
N ARG A 276 -10.70 26.98 -11.32
CA ARG A 276 -10.12 27.27 -12.65
C ARG A 276 -10.84 28.36 -13.42
N GLY A 277 -12.12 28.61 -13.14
CA GLY A 277 -12.88 29.55 -13.96
C GLY A 277 -14.38 29.66 -13.69
N GLY A 278 -14.86 29.19 -12.54
CA GLY A 278 -16.26 29.22 -12.15
C GLY A 278 -17.18 28.58 -13.20
N TYR A 279 -18.34 29.22 -13.46
CA TYR A 279 -19.34 28.70 -14.40
C TYR A 279 -18.79 28.50 -15.83
N GLY A 280 -17.71 29.20 -16.20
CA GLY A 280 -17.05 29.02 -17.50
C GLY A 280 -16.26 27.71 -17.64
N ALA A 281 -15.91 27.05 -16.53
CA ALA A 281 -15.14 25.81 -16.49
C ALA A 281 -15.93 24.63 -15.90
N PHE A 282 -16.66 24.87 -14.79
CA PHE A 282 -17.23 23.80 -13.97
C PHE A 282 -18.62 23.31 -14.43
N LEU A 283 -19.41 24.09 -15.18
CA LEU A 283 -20.74 23.69 -15.67
C LEU A 283 -21.62 23.06 -14.56
N TYR A 284 -21.84 23.83 -13.48
CA TYR A 284 -22.46 23.40 -12.21
C TYR A 284 -23.63 22.42 -12.36
N ASP A 285 -24.66 22.79 -13.13
CA ASP A 285 -25.86 22.00 -13.36
C ASP A 285 -25.53 20.63 -13.99
N VAL A 286 -24.71 20.63 -15.04
CA VAL A 286 -24.33 19.41 -15.75
C VAL A 286 -23.58 18.43 -14.86
N VAL A 287 -22.77 18.93 -13.93
CA VAL A 287 -22.00 18.08 -13.01
C VAL A 287 -22.87 17.61 -11.85
N MET A 288 -23.50 18.53 -11.13
CA MET A 288 -24.22 18.21 -9.89
C MET A 288 -25.50 17.40 -10.14
N ASP A 289 -26.14 17.54 -11.30
CA ASP A 289 -27.31 16.74 -11.69
C ASP A 289 -27.01 15.23 -11.75
N GLN A 290 -25.73 14.85 -11.95
CA GLN A 290 -25.32 13.44 -12.07
C GLN A 290 -25.56 12.66 -10.77
N TYR A 291 -25.60 13.33 -9.62
CA TYR A 291 -25.84 12.73 -8.30
C TYR A 291 -27.09 13.25 -7.59
N LEU A 292 -27.88 14.13 -8.22
CA LEU A 292 -29.11 14.70 -7.64
C LEU A 292 -30.10 13.65 -7.10
N GLN A 293 -30.20 12.51 -7.77
CA GLN A 293 -31.09 11.41 -7.37
C GLN A 293 -30.78 10.79 -6.00
N TYR A 294 -29.57 11.02 -5.47
CA TYR A 294 -29.16 10.53 -4.15
C TYR A 294 -29.47 11.55 -3.03
N ASN A 295 -29.91 12.77 -3.36
CA ASN A 295 -30.33 13.79 -2.40
C ASN A 295 -31.72 13.47 -1.82
N THR A 296 -31.79 12.48 -0.94
CA THR A 296 -33.06 11.90 -0.48
C THR A 296 -33.38 12.16 0.99
N ASP A 297 -32.40 12.62 1.78
CA ASP A 297 -32.59 12.95 3.19
C ASP A 297 -32.80 14.47 3.38
N PRO A 298 -34.04 14.92 3.67
CA PRO A 298 -34.31 16.34 3.87
C PRO A 298 -33.75 16.91 5.19
N ALA A 299 -33.37 16.05 6.15
CA ALA A 299 -32.73 16.51 7.39
C ALA A 299 -31.23 16.77 7.19
N HIS A 300 -30.62 16.13 6.20
CA HIS A 300 -29.20 16.23 5.88
C HIS A 300 -29.00 16.35 4.36
N PRO A 301 -29.53 17.39 3.68
CA PRO A 301 -29.36 17.54 2.23
C PRO A 301 -27.88 17.66 1.86
N MET A 302 -27.47 17.19 0.69
CA MET A 302 -26.06 17.31 0.26
C MET A 302 -25.59 18.77 0.24
N PHE A 303 -24.34 18.97 0.63
CA PHE A 303 -23.64 20.25 0.69
C PHE A 303 -22.34 20.18 -0.11
N VAL A 304 -22.36 20.79 -1.30
CA VAL A 304 -21.22 20.84 -2.21
C VAL A 304 -20.42 22.11 -1.92
N VAL A 305 -19.40 22.00 -1.08
CA VAL A 305 -18.52 23.13 -0.73
C VAL A 305 -17.39 23.25 -1.75
N LEU A 306 -17.44 24.30 -2.56
CA LEU A 306 -16.44 24.63 -3.58
C LEU A 306 -15.29 25.39 -2.92
N HIS A 307 -14.16 24.70 -2.75
CA HIS A 307 -12.97 25.25 -2.10
C HIS A 307 -11.80 25.35 -3.07
N HIS A 308 -11.13 26.50 -3.08
CA HIS A 308 -9.95 26.72 -3.91
C HIS A 308 -9.20 27.99 -3.48
N ASP A 309 -8.01 28.20 -4.06
CA ASP A 309 -7.30 29.48 -3.98
C ASP A 309 -8.14 30.61 -4.59
N GLY A 310 -8.48 31.60 -3.77
CA GLY A 310 -9.26 32.76 -4.15
C GLY A 310 -8.44 33.87 -4.82
N ASP A 311 -7.12 33.79 -4.80
CA ASP A 311 -6.19 34.82 -5.29
C ASP A 311 -5.24 34.35 -6.40
N ASN A 312 -5.23 33.05 -6.74
CA ASN A 312 -4.41 32.46 -7.80
C ASN A 312 -5.16 32.33 -9.15
N PHE A 313 -4.48 31.86 -10.20
CA PHE A 313 -5.00 31.90 -11.57
C PHE A 313 -6.31 31.11 -11.74
N GLY A 314 -7.35 31.75 -12.27
CA GLY A 314 -8.73 31.24 -12.30
C GLY A 314 -9.59 31.97 -11.26
N GLY A 315 -9.58 31.49 -10.02
CA GLY A 315 -10.32 32.04 -8.87
C GLY A 315 -9.96 33.49 -8.55
N GLY A 316 -8.69 33.85 -8.65
CA GLY A 316 -8.15 35.21 -8.44
C GLY A 316 -8.33 36.17 -9.61
N THR A 317 -9.37 36.00 -10.43
CA THR A 317 -9.63 36.87 -11.59
C THR A 317 -10.91 37.68 -11.44
N HIS A 318 -10.95 38.85 -12.08
CA HIS A 318 -12.17 39.67 -12.11
C HIS A 318 -13.36 38.87 -12.69
N ALA A 319 -13.11 38.05 -13.71
CA ALA A 319 -14.15 37.27 -14.38
C ALA A 319 -14.81 36.28 -13.42
N TYR A 320 -14.04 35.63 -12.54
CA TYR A 320 -14.55 34.70 -11.53
C TYR A 320 -15.56 35.39 -10.60
N TYR A 321 -15.12 36.40 -9.86
CA TYR A 321 -15.94 37.08 -8.84
C TYR A 321 -17.12 37.90 -9.39
N HIS A 322 -17.13 38.23 -10.67
CA HIS A 322 -18.20 39.04 -11.28
C HIS A 322 -19.03 38.22 -12.25
N ASN A 323 -18.50 37.96 -13.45
CA ASN A 323 -19.29 37.38 -14.53
C ASN A 323 -19.67 35.92 -14.24
N ASN A 324 -18.72 35.10 -13.78
CA ASN A 324 -18.99 33.69 -13.49
C ASN A 324 -19.87 33.54 -12.24
N PHE A 325 -19.62 34.33 -11.20
CA PHE A 325 -20.48 34.34 -10.02
C PHE A 325 -21.90 34.83 -10.34
N GLN A 326 -22.07 35.86 -11.19
CA GLN A 326 -23.38 36.29 -11.67
C GLN A 326 -24.10 35.18 -12.44
N ASN A 327 -23.39 34.40 -13.25
CA ASN A 327 -23.97 33.25 -13.96
C ASN A 327 -24.41 32.16 -12.99
N MET A 328 -23.62 31.86 -11.96
CA MET A 328 -23.99 30.95 -10.88
C MET A 328 -25.26 31.44 -10.16
N VAL A 329 -25.34 32.73 -9.81
CA VAL A 329 -26.54 33.33 -9.19
C VAL A 329 -27.77 33.23 -10.11
N ASN A 330 -27.60 33.46 -11.42
CA ASN A 330 -28.69 33.32 -12.39
C ASN A 330 -29.19 31.87 -12.48
N TRP A 331 -28.26 30.90 -12.45
CA TRP A 331 -28.59 29.47 -12.45
C TRP A 331 -29.38 29.07 -11.21
N VAL A 332 -28.83 29.26 -10.01
CA VAL A 332 -29.51 28.85 -8.76
C VAL A 332 -30.85 29.59 -8.56
N SER A 333 -30.97 30.84 -9.03
CA SER A 333 -32.24 31.57 -8.95
C SER A 333 -33.32 31.02 -9.89
N GLY A 334 -32.93 30.27 -10.92
CA GLY A 334 -33.81 29.67 -11.91
C GLY A 334 -34.08 28.17 -11.70
N ASP A 335 -33.39 27.55 -10.75
CA ASP A 335 -33.40 26.11 -10.52
C ASP A 335 -33.71 25.79 -9.05
N ALA A 336 -34.86 25.17 -8.81
CA ALA A 336 -35.33 24.88 -7.45
C ALA A 336 -34.63 23.69 -6.80
N ASP A 337 -33.82 22.94 -7.55
CA ASP A 337 -33.06 21.79 -7.05
C ASP A 337 -31.78 22.23 -6.30
N TYR A 338 -31.47 23.54 -6.27
CA TYR A 338 -30.26 24.09 -5.66
C TYR A 338 -30.53 25.32 -4.76
N ASP A 339 -29.74 25.47 -3.69
CA ASP A 339 -29.65 26.68 -2.85
C ASP A 339 -28.17 27.00 -2.58
N VAL A 340 -27.84 28.25 -2.26
CA VAL A 340 -26.47 28.64 -1.88
C VAL A 340 -26.44 28.99 -0.40
N SER A 341 -25.47 28.46 0.34
CA SER A 341 -25.44 28.59 1.79
C SER A 341 -24.02 28.78 2.31
N THR A 342 -23.87 29.63 3.33
CA THR A 342 -22.66 29.59 4.16
C THR A 342 -22.62 28.28 4.95
N VAL A 343 -21.44 27.82 5.35
CA VAL A 343 -21.30 26.63 6.21
C VAL A 343 -22.08 26.80 7.51
N GLN A 344 -22.03 27.99 8.12
CA GLN A 344 -22.76 28.28 9.35
C GLN A 344 -24.28 28.23 9.15
N ASP A 345 -24.83 28.85 8.08
CA ASP A 345 -26.27 28.77 7.77
C ASP A 345 -26.71 27.34 7.42
N TYR A 346 -25.83 26.54 6.81
CA TYR A 346 -26.09 25.13 6.55
C TYR A 346 -26.17 24.35 7.87
N LEU A 347 -25.14 24.40 8.71
CA LEU A 347 -25.07 23.63 9.96
C LEU A 347 -26.13 24.04 11.00
N GLU A 348 -26.62 25.28 10.97
CA GLU A 348 -27.75 25.71 11.82
C GLU A 348 -29.09 25.09 11.41
N ARG A 349 -29.26 24.78 10.12
CA ARG A 349 -30.49 24.17 9.58
C ARG A 349 -30.41 22.65 9.50
N PHE A 350 -29.23 22.13 9.21
CA PHE A 350 -28.96 20.73 8.90
C PHE A 350 -27.70 20.25 9.66
N PRO A 351 -27.68 20.30 11.00
CA PRO A 351 -26.56 19.76 11.76
C PRO A 351 -26.48 18.23 11.57
N PRO A 352 -25.26 17.64 11.56
CA PRO A 352 -25.13 16.18 11.53
C PRO A 352 -25.77 15.53 12.76
N ASP A 353 -26.24 14.29 12.58
CA ASP A 353 -26.71 13.46 13.68
C ASP A 353 -25.60 13.24 14.72
N ALA A 354 -25.90 13.36 16.01
CA ALA A 354 -24.87 13.27 17.07
C ALA A 354 -24.13 11.91 17.14
N ASN A 355 -24.71 10.87 16.55
CA ASN A 355 -24.13 9.53 16.46
C ASN A 355 -23.44 9.26 15.11
N ASP A 356 -23.54 10.18 14.16
CA ASP A 356 -22.90 10.11 12.87
C ASP A 356 -21.43 10.52 13.00
N VAL A 357 -20.63 9.56 13.48
CA VAL A 357 -19.19 9.71 13.67
C VAL A 357 -18.48 8.84 12.63
N ILE A 358 -17.59 9.46 11.86
CA ILE A 358 -16.82 8.78 10.82
C ILE A 358 -15.32 8.82 11.12
N HIS A 359 -14.60 7.89 10.48
CA HIS A 359 -13.16 7.97 10.29
C HIS A 359 -12.86 8.86 9.07
N VAL A 360 -11.70 9.52 9.09
CA VAL A 360 -11.19 10.31 7.97
C VAL A 360 -9.71 9.95 7.86
N GLU A 361 -9.30 9.54 6.65
CA GLU A 361 -7.89 9.29 6.34
C GLU A 361 -7.10 10.60 6.47
N ASP A 362 -5.86 10.53 6.93
CA ASP A 362 -4.99 11.70 6.92
C ASP A 362 -4.73 12.15 5.47
N GLY A 363 -4.61 13.46 5.22
CA GLY A 363 -4.13 13.96 3.94
C GLY A 363 -4.53 15.40 3.63
N SER A 364 -4.16 15.86 2.43
CA SER A 364 -4.36 17.23 1.93
C SER A 364 -5.34 17.31 0.76
N TRP A 365 -5.58 18.50 0.21
CA TRP A 365 -6.39 18.67 -1.00
C TRP A 365 -5.68 18.28 -2.30
N ALA A 366 -6.47 18.23 -3.38
CA ALA A 366 -5.96 17.92 -4.71
C ALA A 366 -4.85 18.87 -5.23
N GLY A 367 -4.81 20.12 -4.77
CA GLY A 367 -3.94 21.18 -5.30
C GLY A 367 -2.44 21.01 -5.06
N ALA A 368 -2.04 20.12 -4.15
CA ALA A 368 -0.66 19.94 -3.71
C ALA A 368 -0.05 18.58 -4.14
N ASP A 369 -0.44 17.49 -3.48
CA ASP A 369 0.02 16.11 -3.78
C ASP A 369 -1.11 15.18 -4.25
N ASN A 370 -2.29 15.73 -4.57
CA ASN A 370 -3.54 14.99 -4.79
C ASN A 370 -4.19 14.42 -3.52
N GLY A 371 -3.71 14.80 -2.33
CA GLY A 371 -4.18 14.31 -1.05
C GLY A 371 -3.49 13.01 -0.63
N ASP A 372 -2.17 12.99 -0.75
CA ASP A 372 -1.34 11.88 -0.27
C ASP A 372 -1.40 11.82 1.27
N ALA A 373 -1.65 10.63 1.81
CA ALA A 373 -1.84 10.43 3.26
C ALA A 373 -0.53 10.56 4.07
N GLU A 374 0.62 10.47 3.41
CA GLU A 374 1.93 10.74 3.99
C GLU A 374 2.35 12.21 3.85
N PHE A 375 1.52 13.06 3.23
CA PHE A 375 1.81 14.47 2.98
C PHE A 375 3.12 14.67 2.19
N LYS A 376 3.39 13.81 1.19
CA LYS A 376 4.65 13.79 0.43
C LYS A 376 5.02 15.11 -0.23
N LYS A 377 4.09 16.07 -0.43
CA LYS A 377 4.46 17.42 -0.89
C LYS A 377 5.30 18.20 0.14
N TRP A 378 5.11 17.93 1.43
CA TRP A 378 5.83 18.58 2.54
C TRP A 378 6.72 17.60 3.31
N LEU A 379 6.72 16.32 2.92
CA LEU A 379 7.51 15.25 3.52
C LEU A 379 8.19 14.40 2.44
N GLY A 380 8.70 15.07 1.40
CA GLY A 380 9.27 14.44 0.21
C GLY A 380 10.41 13.48 0.53
N ASP A 381 10.40 12.33 -0.15
CA ASP A 381 11.38 11.27 0.05
C ASP A 381 12.81 11.71 -0.34
N PRO A 382 13.84 11.08 0.26
CA PRO A 382 15.22 11.34 -0.13
C PRO A 382 15.47 11.03 -1.60
N ASN A 383 16.22 11.91 -2.26
CA ASN A 383 16.71 11.66 -3.62
C ASN A 383 17.76 10.52 -3.65
N GLY A 384 18.29 10.19 -4.83
CA GLY A 384 19.29 9.12 -4.99
C GLY A 384 20.59 9.27 -4.18
N SER A 385 20.86 10.43 -3.58
CA SER A 385 21.99 10.64 -2.64
C SER A 385 21.61 10.42 -1.17
N GLY A 386 20.34 10.09 -0.89
CA GLY A 386 19.78 9.99 0.45
C GLY A 386 19.44 11.33 1.10
N TRP A 387 19.47 12.44 0.34
CA TRP A 387 19.13 13.78 0.83
C TRP A 387 17.68 14.13 0.52
N SER A 388 16.96 14.65 1.52
CA SER A 388 15.67 15.32 1.36
C SER A 388 15.72 16.68 2.07
N PRO A 389 15.39 17.80 1.39
CA PRO A 389 15.28 19.10 2.04
C PRO A 389 14.19 19.08 3.12
N ASP A 390 13.08 18.38 2.86
CA ASP A 390 11.93 18.26 3.77
C ASP A 390 12.30 17.54 5.05
N TRP A 391 12.96 16.40 4.94
CA TRP A 391 13.44 15.64 6.09
C TRP A 391 14.46 16.45 6.92
N ASN A 392 15.30 17.24 6.26
CA ASN A 392 16.18 18.15 6.97
C ASN A 392 15.38 19.22 7.72
N SER A 393 14.41 19.87 7.07
CA SER A 393 13.54 20.87 7.68
C SER A 393 12.83 20.32 8.91
N TRP A 394 12.20 19.13 8.82
CA TRP A 394 11.53 18.49 9.95
C TRP A 394 12.48 18.07 11.07
N ALA A 395 13.69 17.60 10.76
CA ALA A 395 14.71 17.30 11.77
C ALA A 395 15.18 18.55 12.53
N VAL A 396 15.32 19.68 11.84
CA VAL A 396 15.72 20.97 12.43
C VAL A 396 14.58 21.54 13.26
N LEU A 397 13.35 21.50 12.73
CA LEU A 397 12.16 21.98 13.41
C LEU A 397 11.88 21.18 14.69
N THR A 398 11.98 19.84 14.64
CA THR A 398 11.85 18.97 15.82
C THR A 398 12.80 19.40 16.93
N ALA A 399 14.08 19.65 16.61
CA ALA A 399 15.05 20.10 17.60
C ALA A 399 14.76 21.51 18.14
N ALA A 400 14.33 22.43 17.29
CA ALA A 400 13.98 23.79 17.70
C ALA A 400 12.77 23.81 18.63
N LYS A 401 11.72 23.03 18.32
CA LYS A 401 10.49 22.90 19.12
C LYS A 401 10.80 22.55 20.58
N ASN A 402 11.60 21.51 20.85
CA ASN A 402 11.92 21.11 22.23
C ASN A 402 12.50 22.27 23.05
N ARG A 403 13.42 23.03 22.46
CA ARG A 403 14.07 24.16 23.14
C ARG A 403 13.10 25.30 23.39
N VAL A 404 12.21 25.59 22.43
CA VAL A 404 11.16 26.61 22.59
C VAL A 404 10.12 26.17 23.62
N PHE A 405 9.70 24.91 23.62
CA PHE A 405 8.75 24.36 24.59
C PHE A 405 9.33 24.33 26.01
N MET A 406 10.64 24.10 26.15
CA MET A 406 11.31 24.25 27.44
C MET A 406 11.36 25.71 27.88
N ALA A 407 11.67 26.64 26.98
CA ALA A 407 11.60 28.07 27.29
C ALA A 407 10.18 28.49 27.71
N GLU A 408 9.14 27.96 27.06
CA GLU A 408 7.73 28.15 27.44
C GLU A 408 7.43 27.59 28.83
N THR A 409 7.91 26.40 29.15
CA THR A 409 7.73 25.78 30.47
C THR A 409 8.36 26.62 31.59
N ILE A 410 9.52 27.24 31.32
CA ILE A 410 10.25 28.06 32.31
C ILE A 410 9.68 29.47 32.41
N THR A 411 9.42 30.11 31.28
CA THR A 411 8.90 31.49 31.19
C THR A 411 7.83 31.52 30.12
N PRO A 412 6.56 31.20 30.48
CA PRO A 412 5.46 31.13 29.53
C PRO A 412 5.20 32.45 28.80
N VAL A 413 4.65 32.37 27.59
CA VAL A 413 4.18 33.53 26.84
C VAL A 413 3.15 34.31 27.65
N ALA A 414 3.42 35.61 27.84
CA ALA A 414 2.52 36.51 28.55
C ALA A 414 1.61 37.29 27.61
N SER A 415 2.05 37.54 26.37
CA SER A 415 1.34 38.37 25.40
C SER A 415 1.48 37.84 23.97
N MET A 416 0.36 37.44 23.36
CA MET A 416 0.34 37.10 21.93
C MET A 416 0.68 38.30 21.03
N GLN A 417 0.42 39.53 21.48
CA GLN A 417 0.83 40.73 20.75
C GLN A 417 2.36 40.89 20.71
N ASN A 418 3.09 40.40 21.73
CA ASN A 418 4.54 40.39 21.73
C ASN A 418 5.11 39.30 20.82
N VAL A 419 4.48 38.11 20.80
CA VAL A 419 4.80 37.05 19.82
C VAL A 419 4.58 37.56 18.40
N LEU A 420 3.46 38.24 18.14
CA LEU A 420 3.17 38.85 16.84
C LEU A 420 4.22 39.88 16.42
N ALA A 421 4.60 40.79 17.33
CA ALA A 421 5.50 41.87 17.00
C ALA A 421 6.98 41.45 16.90
N GLY A 422 7.41 40.39 17.59
CA GLY A 422 8.81 39.94 17.63
C GLY A 422 9.83 40.99 18.14
N GLY A 423 9.33 42.10 18.69
CA GLY A 423 10.11 43.32 18.88
C GLY A 423 10.89 43.40 20.20
N PRO A 424 11.57 44.53 20.48
CA PRO A 424 12.38 44.70 21.69
C PRO A 424 11.63 44.51 23.02
N ALA A 425 10.32 44.76 23.04
CA ALA A 425 9.46 44.61 24.21
C ALA A 425 9.10 43.14 24.52
N ALA A 426 9.27 42.23 23.56
CA ALA A 426 8.99 40.81 23.75
C ALA A 426 10.07 40.14 24.60
N SER A 427 9.64 39.23 25.48
CA SER A 427 10.52 38.32 26.20
C SER A 427 11.27 37.39 25.24
N ASN A 428 12.29 36.69 25.74
CA ASN A 428 13.02 35.73 24.93
C ASN A 428 12.12 34.56 24.48
N THR A 429 11.24 34.05 25.34
CA THR A 429 10.27 33.01 24.95
C THR A 429 9.31 33.50 23.87
N GLU A 430 8.77 34.72 24.00
CA GLU A 430 7.87 35.29 23.00
C GLU A 430 8.56 35.49 21.64
N LYS A 431 9.84 35.89 21.64
CA LYS A 431 10.67 35.95 20.41
C LYS A 431 10.95 34.56 19.86
N ALA A 432 11.22 33.59 20.72
CA ALA A 432 11.46 32.22 20.29
C ALA A 432 10.25 31.65 19.53
N TRP A 433 9.05 31.86 20.06
CA TRP A 433 7.79 31.53 19.37
C TRP A 433 7.60 32.31 18.08
N HIS A 434 7.89 33.62 18.04
CA HIS A 434 7.78 34.43 16.83
C HIS A 434 8.53 33.80 15.64
N PHE A 435 9.78 33.38 15.86
CA PHE A 435 10.59 32.77 14.81
C PHE A 435 10.23 31.32 14.53
N LEU A 436 9.85 30.54 15.56
CA LEU A 436 9.45 29.14 15.38
C LEU A 436 8.18 29.03 14.54
N LEU A 437 7.14 29.80 14.86
CA LEU A 437 5.86 29.76 14.13
C LEU A 437 6.02 30.18 12.67
N CYS A 438 6.95 31.10 12.37
CA CYS A 438 7.29 31.44 10.99
C CYS A 438 8.00 30.29 10.27
N ALA A 439 8.85 29.52 10.97
CA ALA A 439 9.57 28.38 10.40
C ALA A 439 8.65 27.20 10.03
N GLU A 440 7.41 27.19 10.51
CA GLU A 440 6.39 26.16 10.27
C GLU A 440 5.54 26.44 9.02
N ALA A 441 5.79 27.53 8.28
CA ALA A 441 5.03 27.89 7.08
C ALA A 441 5.17 26.81 5.99
N SER A 442 4.06 26.20 5.58
CA SER A 442 4.06 25.07 4.63
C SER A 442 4.68 25.45 3.27
N ASP A 443 4.63 26.74 2.90
CA ASP A 443 5.24 27.29 1.69
C ASP A 443 6.72 26.96 1.54
N TYR A 444 7.44 26.83 2.66
CA TYR A 444 8.88 26.59 2.66
C TYR A 444 9.25 25.19 2.16
N TRP A 445 8.32 24.25 2.24
CA TRP A 445 8.42 22.94 1.59
C TRP A 445 7.70 22.95 0.23
N TYR A 446 6.62 23.71 0.09
CA TYR A 446 5.88 23.75 -1.18
C TYR A 446 6.75 24.22 -2.36
N TRP A 447 7.69 25.14 -2.11
CA TRP A 447 8.62 25.66 -3.11
C TRP A 447 10.03 25.06 -3.01
N ASP A 448 10.17 23.89 -2.38
CA ASP A 448 11.45 23.19 -2.23
C ASP A 448 12.18 22.98 -3.57
N GLY A 449 13.52 22.97 -3.52
CA GLY A 449 14.37 22.87 -4.70
C GLY A 449 14.37 24.12 -5.58
N THR A 450 13.70 25.20 -5.18
CA THR A 450 13.69 26.48 -5.89
C THR A 450 14.25 27.62 -5.04
N GLU A 451 14.94 28.56 -5.71
CA GLU A 451 15.51 29.77 -5.12
C GLU A 451 16.23 29.56 -3.77
N ILE A 452 15.67 30.10 -2.67
CA ILE A 452 16.27 30.11 -1.34
C ILE A 452 15.41 29.38 -0.28
N TRP A 453 14.30 28.75 -0.70
CA TRP A 453 13.25 28.24 0.18
C TRP A 453 13.72 27.15 1.13
N ASP A 454 14.56 26.22 0.65
CA ASP A 454 15.11 25.09 1.43
C ASP A 454 15.85 25.50 2.72
N SER A 455 16.23 26.78 2.85
CA SER A 455 16.90 27.32 4.03
C SER A 455 15.98 28.07 4.99
N ASN A 456 14.72 28.31 4.66
CA ASN A 456 13.84 29.18 5.45
C ASN A 456 13.40 28.55 6.76
N VAL A 457 13.07 27.25 6.79
CA VAL A 457 12.79 26.52 8.04
C VAL A 457 14.00 26.61 8.97
N THR A 458 15.19 26.28 8.46
CA THR A 458 16.44 26.37 9.24
C THR A 458 16.73 27.79 9.72
N ARG A 459 16.44 28.80 8.90
CA ARG A 459 16.65 30.21 9.24
C ARG A 459 15.78 30.69 10.39
N GLY A 460 14.49 30.37 10.36
CA GLY A 460 13.57 30.67 11.46
C GLY A 460 13.97 29.90 12.72
N CYS A 461 14.24 28.59 12.60
CA CYS A 461 14.66 27.75 13.71
C CYS A 461 15.95 28.26 14.39
N ASN A 462 16.99 28.61 13.63
CA ASN A 462 18.24 29.13 14.17
C ASN A 462 18.05 30.42 15.00
N GLN A 463 17.04 31.23 14.67
CA GLN A 463 16.71 32.42 15.46
C GLN A 463 15.84 32.11 16.65
N ALA A 464 14.86 31.21 16.51
CA ALA A 464 14.06 30.74 17.62
C ALA A 464 14.95 30.21 18.75
N VAL A 465 15.88 29.33 18.40
CA VAL A 465 16.77 28.70 19.40
C VAL A 465 17.76 29.67 20.03
N ALA A 466 18.18 30.73 19.33
CA ALA A 466 19.04 31.75 19.92
C ALA A 466 18.37 32.48 21.10
N PHE A 467 17.06 32.70 21.03
CA PHE A 467 16.28 33.27 22.13
C PHE A 467 15.89 32.22 23.18
N ALA A 468 15.50 31.02 22.75
CA ALA A 468 15.17 29.93 23.68
C ALA A 468 16.37 29.54 24.54
N ASP A 469 17.57 29.45 23.96
CA ASP A 469 18.81 29.11 24.66
C ASP A 469 19.12 30.08 25.79
N ALA A 470 18.81 31.36 25.61
CA ALA A 470 19.00 32.37 26.65
C ALA A 470 18.05 32.18 27.86
N VAL A 471 16.94 31.47 27.69
CA VAL A 471 15.99 31.14 28.78
C VAL A 471 16.38 29.83 29.46
N ILE A 472 16.73 28.81 28.68
CA ILE A 472 16.97 27.45 29.20
C ILE A 472 18.36 27.26 29.79
N ALA A 473 19.33 28.13 29.48
CA ALA A 473 20.71 28.01 29.96
C ALA A 473 20.79 27.90 31.49
N GLY A 474 21.33 26.77 31.98
CA GLY A 474 21.52 26.50 33.40
C GLY A 474 20.25 26.09 34.16
N GLN A 475 19.13 25.88 33.47
CA GLN A 475 17.88 25.40 34.06
C GLN A 475 17.84 23.86 34.08
N THR A 476 17.04 23.30 34.98
CA THR A 476 16.74 21.86 34.99
C THR A 476 15.76 21.54 33.87
N ASP A 477 16.04 20.49 33.11
CA ASP A 477 15.14 20.03 32.07
C ASP A 477 13.97 19.23 32.65
N ALA A 478 12.77 19.77 32.48
CA ALA A 478 11.50 19.16 32.85
C ALA A 478 10.56 19.04 31.64
N THR A 479 11.07 19.26 30.43
CA THR A 479 10.29 19.21 29.20
C THR A 479 10.51 17.86 28.55
N PRO A 480 9.45 17.10 28.22
CA PRO A 480 9.62 15.84 27.50
C PRO A 480 10.30 16.03 26.14
N PRO A 481 10.92 14.96 25.58
CA PRO A 481 11.38 14.96 24.21
C PRO A 481 10.33 15.42 23.21
N THR A 482 10.76 16.07 22.15
CA THR A 482 9.93 16.22 20.95
C THR A 482 10.18 15.04 20.01
N VAL A 483 9.10 14.46 19.52
CA VAL A 483 9.11 13.30 18.61
C VAL A 483 8.21 13.63 17.44
N PHE A 484 8.78 13.70 16.24
CA PHE A 484 8.02 13.89 15.01
C PHE A 484 7.04 12.73 14.81
N VAL A 485 5.89 12.99 14.20
CA VAL A 485 4.89 11.95 13.94
C VAL A 485 5.56 10.76 13.24
N PRO A 486 5.47 9.52 13.79
CA PRO A 486 6.12 8.37 13.18
C PRO A 486 5.65 8.16 11.74
N GLN A 487 6.56 7.77 10.87
CA GLN A 487 6.32 7.48 9.47
C GLN A 487 6.67 6.02 9.22
N ARG A 488 6.18 5.42 8.13
CA ARG A 488 6.48 4.02 7.79
C ARG A 488 6.83 3.87 6.33
N GLU A 489 7.63 2.85 6.03
CA GLU A 489 8.00 2.45 4.67
C GLU A 489 8.04 0.92 4.61
N PRO A 490 7.30 0.27 3.71
CA PRO A 490 6.27 0.85 2.82
C PRO A 490 5.08 1.45 3.57
N TYR A 491 4.29 2.30 2.91
CA TYR A 491 3.04 2.84 3.46
C TYR A 491 1.95 1.77 3.54
N ASN A 492 1.87 0.87 2.55
CA ASN A 492 0.95 -0.26 2.53
C ASN A 492 1.70 -1.60 2.66
N PRO A 493 2.21 -1.96 3.84
CA PRO A 493 2.91 -3.23 4.01
C PRO A 493 2.00 -4.41 3.66
N GLY A 494 2.51 -5.29 2.80
CA GLY A 494 1.75 -6.42 2.28
C GLY A 494 0.59 -6.06 1.34
N GLY A 495 0.40 -4.78 1.01
CA GLY A 495 -0.67 -4.23 0.18
C GLY A 495 -0.13 -3.53 -1.06
N MET A 496 -1.02 -2.99 -1.90
CA MET A 496 -0.65 -2.36 -3.17
C MET A 496 -0.30 -0.89 -3.00
N GLU A 497 0.75 -0.45 -3.69
CA GLU A 497 1.01 0.98 -3.92
C GLU A 497 0.95 1.29 -5.42
N TRP A 498 2.09 1.62 -6.05
CA TRP A 498 2.16 1.96 -7.47
C TRP A 498 2.46 0.77 -8.38
N GLY A 499 3.11 -0.27 -7.85
CA GLY A 499 3.50 -1.45 -8.61
C GLY A 499 2.33 -2.40 -8.92
N THR A 500 2.63 -3.45 -9.68
CA THR A 500 1.69 -4.56 -9.93
C THR A 500 1.79 -5.68 -8.89
N GLN A 501 2.67 -5.53 -7.91
CA GLN A 501 2.89 -6.48 -6.82
C GLN A 501 2.65 -5.77 -5.48
N PRO A 502 2.17 -6.50 -4.46
CA PRO A 502 2.08 -5.97 -3.12
C PRO A 502 3.47 -5.66 -2.56
N GLN A 503 3.55 -4.63 -1.73
CA GLN A 503 4.74 -4.28 -0.99
C GLN A 503 5.11 -5.38 0.02
N PRO A 504 6.37 -5.41 0.51
CA PRO A 504 6.76 -6.31 1.59
C PRO A 504 5.87 -6.12 2.84
N SER A 505 5.57 -7.21 3.55
CA SER A 505 4.82 -7.14 4.82
C SER A 505 5.66 -6.62 5.98
N ASP A 506 6.97 -6.85 5.93
CA ASP A 506 7.90 -6.23 6.88
C ASP A 506 8.06 -4.75 6.52
N PHE A 507 7.93 -3.87 7.52
CA PHE A 507 8.02 -2.43 7.30
C PHE A 507 8.84 -1.74 8.37
N THR A 508 9.49 -0.65 7.98
CA THR A 508 10.32 0.17 8.85
C THR A 508 9.55 1.39 9.30
N VAL A 509 9.40 1.56 10.60
CA VAL A 509 8.90 2.79 11.21
C VAL A 509 10.09 3.70 11.49
N TRP A 510 9.94 4.98 11.15
CA TRP A 510 10.96 6.00 11.38
C TRP A 510 10.38 7.28 11.98
N THR A 511 11.20 8.03 12.72
CA THR A 511 10.83 9.34 13.29
C THR A 511 12.07 10.21 13.54
N PHE A 512 11.89 11.51 13.73
CA PHE A 512 12.88 12.39 14.34
C PHE A 512 12.61 12.54 15.83
N ALA A 513 13.64 12.39 16.67
CA ALA A 513 13.51 12.64 18.10
C ALA A 513 14.67 13.52 18.59
N TYR A 514 14.36 14.43 19.52
CA TYR A 514 15.32 15.33 20.12
C TYR A 514 14.95 15.72 21.53
N ASP A 515 15.97 15.90 22.35
CA ASP A 515 15.88 16.55 23.65
C ASP A 515 17.18 17.32 23.97
N VAL A 516 17.07 18.48 24.63
CA VAL A 516 18.22 19.33 25.00
C VAL A 516 19.14 18.67 26.03
N SER A 517 18.62 17.80 26.89
CA SER A 517 19.39 17.00 27.83
C SER A 517 19.97 15.71 27.22
N GLY A 518 19.64 15.44 25.96
CA GLY A 518 19.99 14.21 25.24
C GLY A 518 18.98 13.09 25.46
N LEU A 519 18.95 12.12 24.54
CA LEU A 519 18.02 10.99 24.60
C LEU A 519 18.70 9.77 25.23
N ASN A 520 18.02 9.15 26.19
CA ASN A 520 18.43 7.88 26.80
C ASN A 520 17.93 6.68 25.97
N ALA A 521 16.68 6.72 25.51
CA ALA A 521 16.07 5.66 24.71
C ALA A 521 15.01 6.21 23.75
N VAL A 522 14.90 5.58 22.59
CA VAL A 522 13.78 5.74 21.66
C VAL A 522 13.29 4.34 21.29
N THR A 523 12.02 4.07 21.51
CA THR A 523 11.44 2.73 21.44
C THR A 523 10.17 2.76 20.60
N LEU A 524 10.11 1.89 19.60
CA LEU A 524 8.89 1.60 18.85
C LEU A 524 8.09 0.57 19.64
N ASN A 525 6.88 0.91 20.04
CA ASN A 525 5.94 -0.01 20.68
C ASN A 525 4.86 -0.38 19.67
N TRP A 526 4.58 -1.67 19.52
CA TRP A 526 3.57 -2.17 18.58
C TRP A 526 2.80 -3.37 19.12
N ARG A 527 1.56 -3.56 18.70
CA ARG A 527 0.73 -4.71 19.10
C ARG A 527 -0.18 -5.15 17.97
N VAL A 528 -0.61 -6.41 18.03
CA VAL A 528 -1.53 -7.02 17.08
C VAL A 528 -2.97 -6.83 17.58
N ASP A 529 -3.84 -6.39 16.68
CA ASP A 529 -5.28 -6.41 16.88
C ASP A 529 -5.85 -7.84 16.75
N GLY A 530 -6.85 -8.17 17.57
CA GLY A 530 -7.36 -9.52 17.74
C GLY A 530 -8.31 -10.01 16.65
N ASP A 531 -8.98 -9.11 15.91
CA ASP A 531 -9.95 -9.47 14.87
C ASP A 531 -9.72 -8.78 13.52
N GLY A 532 -8.78 -7.85 13.46
CA GLY A 532 -8.39 -7.10 12.28
C GLY A 532 -9.25 -5.86 12.02
N GLU A 533 -10.07 -5.43 12.97
CA GLU A 533 -11.00 -4.31 12.83
C GLU A 533 -10.71 -3.22 13.87
N ASN A 534 -10.81 -1.95 13.47
CA ASN A 534 -10.80 -0.82 14.40
C ASN A 534 -12.16 -0.10 14.36
N PRO A 535 -13.17 -0.58 15.11
CA PRO A 535 -14.51 -0.01 15.05
C PRO A 535 -14.60 1.32 15.79
N ILE A 536 -15.24 2.33 15.18
CA ILE A 536 -15.49 3.67 15.78
C ILE A 536 -16.22 3.60 17.13
N ALA A 537 -16.97 2.53 17.38
CA ALA A 537 -17.69 2.30 18.64
C ALA A 537 -16.78 1.86 19.81
N SER A 538 -15.53 1.49 19.53
CA SER A 538 -14.52 1.15 20.54
C SER A 538 -13.41 2.19 20.58
N ILE A 539 -12.60 2.13 21.64
CA ILE A 539 -11.40 2.97 21.84
C ILE A 539 -10.17 2.14 22.21
N GLN A 540 -10.25 0.82 22.08
CA GLN A 540 -9.19 -0.06 22.58
C GLN A 540 -7.94 0.06 21.71
N ASN A 541 -8.08 0.17 20.39
CA ASN A 541 -6.98 0.44 19.45
C ASN A 541 -6.35 1.81 19.71
N GLU A 542 -7.15 2.80 20.10
CA GLU A 542 -6.70 4.19 20.29
C GLU A 542 -6.02 4.45 21.63
N THR A 543 -6.06 3.51 22.60
CA THR A 543 -5.52 3.73 23.95
C THR A 543 -4.32 2.83 24.26
N TYR A 544 -3.33 3.38 24.97
CA TYR A 544 -2.17 2.61 25.45
C TYR A 544 -2.58 1.49 26.40
N ALA A 545 -3.66 1.69 27.17
CA ALA A 545 -4.19 0.66 28.07
C ALA A 545 -4.77 -0.54 27.32
N GLY A 546 -5.32 -0.32 26.12
CA GLY A 546 -5.93 -1.36 25.31
C GLY A 546 -7.17 -1.99 25.95
N GLY A 547 -7.44 -3.24 25.60
CA GLY A 547 -8.51 -4.06 26.16
C GLY A 547 -8.51 -5.46 25.54
N SER A 548 -9.66 -6.12 25.48
CA SER A 548 -9.79 -7.47 24.90
C SER A 548 -9.65 -7.53 23.37
N GLU A 549 -9.79 -6.40 22.67
CA GLU A 549 -9.68 -6.31 21.21
C GLU A 549 -8.22 -6.37 20.74
N VAL A 550 -7.25 -6.06 21.62
CA VAL A 550 -5.84 -5.89 21.24
C VAL A 550 -4.90 -6.71 22.12
N GLY A 551 -3.80 -7.19 21.52
CA GLY A 551 -2.76 -7.93 22.21
C GLY A 551 -1.88 -7.09 23.13
N PRO A 552 -0.91 -7.71 23.83
CA PRO A 552 0.10 -6.98 24.59
C PRO A 552 1.03 -6.18 23.67
N TRP A 553 1.60 -5.09 24.20
CA TRP A 553 2.64 -4.32 23.52
C TRP A 553 3.95 -5.11 23.42
N ASN A 554 4.49 -5.17 22.21
CA ASN A 554 5.87 -5.51 21.89
C ASN A 554 6.69 -4.21 21.79
N SER A 555 7.99 -4.30 22.01
CA SER A 555 8.88 -3.12 22.01
C SER A 555 10.16 -3.40 21.25
N GLU A 556 10.49 -2.54 20.30
CA GLU A 556 11.74 -2.56 19.53
C GLU A 556 12.55 -1.31 19.83
N ILE A 557 13.84 -1.46 20.11
CA ILE A 557 14.74 -0.31 20.29
C ILE A 557 14.98 0.32 18.92
N MET A 558 14.69 1.61 18.79
CA MET A 558 14.98 2.33 17.56
C MET A 558 16.45 2.73 17.52
N THR A 559 17.09 2.51 16.37
CA THR A 559 18.50 2.86 16.15
C THR A 559 18.62 4.13 15.33
N ILE A 560 19.70 4.89 15.53
CA ILE A 560 19.95 6.10 14.74
C ILE A 560 20.31 5.69 13.31
N ALA A 561 19.50 6.10 12.35
CA ALA A 561 19.78 5.97 10.94
C ALA A 561 20.52 7.22 10.44
N PRO A 562 21.60 7.06 9.65
CA PRO A 562 22.35 8.20 9.13
C PRO A 562 21.46 9.06 8.23
N MET A 563 21.66 10.37 8.33
CA MET A 563 21.19 11.35 7.35
C MET A 563 22.40 12.03 6.72
N PRO A 564 22.42 12.25 5.39
CA PRO A 564 23.47 13.03 4.77
C PRO A 564 23.60 14.43 5.39
N ALA A 565 24.82 14.95 5.34
CA ALA A 565 25.08 16.34 5.67
C ALA A 565 24.34 17.25 4.66
N PRO A 566 23.78 18.39 5.10
CA PRO A 566 23.18 19.34 4.18
C PRO A 566 24.15 19.78 3.09
N PRO A 567 23.70 19.86 1.83
CA PRO A 567 24.48 20.46 0.75
C PRO A 567 24.97 21.87 1.13
N GLY A 568 26.12 22.29 0.59
CA GLY A 568 26.77 23.54 1.01
C GLY A 568 25.98 24.83 0.73
N ASN A 569 24.95 24.78 -0.12
CA ASN A 569 24.02 25.88 -0.38
C ASN A 569 22.85 25.94 0.61
N ILE A 570 22.66 24.91 1.45
CA ILE A 570 21.66 24.88 2.51
C ILE A 570 22.26 25.47 3.78
N LEU A 571 21.52 26.38 4.41
CA LEU A 571 21.95 26.99 5.67
C LEU A 571 22.17 25.90 6.74
N PRO A 572 23.32 25.89 7.45
CA PRO A 572 23.53 24.93 8.52
C PRO A 572 22.64 25.24 9.73
N ALA A 573 22.07 24.20 10.32
CA ALA A 573 21.27 24.31 11.53
C ALA A 573 22.14 24.39 12.79
N THR A 574 21.69 25.15 13.79
CA THR A 574 22.29 25.17 15.13
C THR A 574 22.03 23.85 15.87
N TYR A 575 20.82 23.33 15.76
CA TYR A 575 20.42 22.03 16.30
C TYR A 575 19.65 21.24 15.25
N ARG A 576 19.84 19.93 15.23
CA ARG A 576 19.20 19.00 14.29
C ARG A 576 18.93 17.68 15.01
N ALA A 577 17.70 17.20 14.93
CA ALA A 577 17.30 15.92 15.50
C ALA A 577 17.95 14.74 14.75
N ASN A 578 18.14 13.62 15.46
CA ASN A 578 18.53 12.37 14.82
C ASN A 578 17.29 11.66 14.26
N ARG A 579 17.47 10.92 13.17
CA ARG A 579 16.46 9.99 12.64
C ARG A 579 16.60 8.65 13.33
N TYR A 580 15.52 8.15 13.91
CA TYR A 580 15.44 6.85 14.57
C TYR A 580 14.60 5.89 13.73
N VAL A 581 15.02 4.62 13.62
CA VAL A 581 14.34 3.59 12.83
C VAL A 581 14.24 2.26 13.60
N ALA A 582 13.15 1.53 13.41
CA ALA A 582 12.98 0.13 13.79
C ALA A 582 12.04 -0.58 12.82
N THR A 583 12.18 -1.89 12.68
CA THR A 583 11.39 -2.70 11.74
C THR A 583 10.40 -3.57 12.51
N ILE A 584 9.14 -3.59 12.05
CA ILE A 584 8.15 -4.57 12.45
C ILE A 584 8.16 -5.67 11.40
N ALA A 585 8.44 -6.90 11.82
CA ALA A 585 8.68 -8.03 10.92
C ALA A 585 7.79 -9.24 11.25
N GLY A 586 7.57 -10.09 10.25
CA GLY A 586 6.85 -11.35 10.36
C GLY A 586 5.34 -11.21 10.61
N GLN A 587 4.78 -10.02 10.44
CA GLN A 587 3.34 -9.77 10.55
C GLN A 587 2.69 -9.90 9.17
N GLN A 588 1.57 -10.59 9.08
CA GLN A 588 0.82 -10.76 7.83
C GLN A 588 -0.66 -10.96 8.11
N ASN A 589 -1.51 -10.35 7.29
CA ASN A 589 -2.97 -10.36 7.40
C ASN A 589 -3.48 -9.96 8.78
N VAL A 590 -2.88 -8.91 9.35
CA VAL A 590 -3.20 -8.41 10.70
C VAL A 590 -3.24 -6.89 10.71
N LEU A 591 -4.07 -6.33 11.59
CA LEU A 591 -4.03 -4.92 11.95
C LEU A 591 -3.01 -4.72 13.08
N ILE A 592 -2.14 -3.74 12.92
CA ILE A 592 -1.11 -3.36 13.90
C ILE A 592 -1.37 -1.95 14.40
N ASP A 593 -1.39 -1.80 15.72
CA ASP A 593 -1.28 -0.51 16.39
C ASP A 593 0.19 -0.25 16.75
N TYR A 594 0.70 0.96 16.53
CA TYR A 594 2.06 1.33 16.95
C TYR A 594 2.19 2.78 17.39
N TYR A 595 3.15 3.05 18.28
CA TYR A 595 3.55 4.41 18.69
C TYR A 595 5.04 4.43 19.05
N VAL A 596 5.63 5.62 19.11
CA VAL A 596 7.01 5.80 19.57
C VAL A 596 7.03 6.40 20.97
N GLU A 597 7.86 5.84 21.84
CA GLU A 597 8.21 6.38 23.16
C GLU A 597 9.66 6.88 23.14
N ALA A 598 9.89 8.11 23.60
CA ALA A 598 11.23 8.66 23.80
C ALA A 598 11.42 9.08 25.26
N VAL A 599 12.58 8.75 25.81
CA VAL A 599 12.98 9.08 27.18
C VAL A 599 14.27 9.89 27.14
N ASP A 600 14.28 11.06 27.78
CA ASP A 600 15.46 11.93 27.85
C ASP A 600 16.44 11.54 28.97
N GLY A 601 17.53 12.31 29.07
CA GLY A 601 18.57 12.19 30.09
C GLY A 601 18.10 12.42 31.53
N GLN A 602 16.97 13.10 31.74
CA GLN A 602 16.37 13.40 33.05
C GLN A 602 15.22 12.45 33.43
N GLY A 603 14.79 11.57 32.53
CA GLY A 603 13.68 10.65 32.72
C GLY A 603 12.31 11.22 32.33
N ASN A 604 12.23 12.35 31.63
CA ASN A 604 10.98 12.81 31.03
C ASN A 604 10.64 11.92 29.82
N ILE A 605 9.34 11.65 29.63
CA ILE A 605 8.84 10.69 28.65
C ILE A 605 7.86 11.38 27.71
N LYS A 606 8.06 11.20 26.40
CA LYS A 606 7.07 11.53 25.36
C LYS A 606 6.61 10.24 24.70
N ARG A 607 5.29 10.09 24.54
CA ARG A 607 4.67 9.08 23.68
C ARG A 607 3.93 9.79 22.57
N THR A 608 4.05 9.29 21.34
CA THR A 608 3.26 9.77 20.20
C THR A 608 1.86 9.19 20.23
N ASP A 609 0.94 9.80 19.51
CA ASP A 609 -0.35 9.15 19.24
C ASP A 609 -0.15 7.78 18.57
N ILE A 610 -1.12 6.89 18.78
CA ILE A 610 -1.13 5.56 18.18
C ILE A 610 -1.51 5.70 16.71
N GLN A 611 -0.77 5.00 15.85
CA GLN A 611 -1.07 4.82 14.44
C GLN A 611 -1.49 3.39 14.17
N HIS A 612 -2.24 3.21 13.09
CA HIS A 612 -2.81 1.93 12.70
C HIS A 612 -2.35 1.58 11.30
N VAL A 613 -2.04 0.31 11.06
CA VAL A 613 -1.68 -0.19 9.73
C VAL A 613 -2.14 -1.62 9.56
N TRP A 614 -2.84 -1.90 8.48
CA TRP A 614 -3.11 -3.26 8.05
C TRP A 614 -1.90 -3.77 7.28
N VAL A 615 -1.37 -4.89 7.75
CA VAL A 615 -0.27 -5.61 7.11
C VAL A 615 -0.87 -6.77 6.31
N GLY A 616 -0.78 -6.73 4.98
CA GLY A 616 -1.26 -7.80 4.11
C GLY A 616 -0.35 -9.02 4.07
N ALA A 617 -0.75 -10.05 3.32
CA ALA A 617 0.05 -11.26 3.10
C ALA A 617 1.41 -10.96 2.46
N GLY A 618 1.51 -9.86 1.69
CA GLY A 618 2.69 -9.47 0.94
C GLY A 618 3.14 -10.53 -0.06
N SER A 619 4.01 -10.14 -0.99
CA SER A 619 4.91 -11.14 -1.56
C SER A 619 5.91 -11.49 -0.46
N PRO A 620 6.42 -12.74 -0.36
CA PRO A 620 7.51 -13.08 0.54
C PRO A 620 8.76 -12.27 0.16
N GLY A 621 8.81 -11.01 0.60
CA GLY A 621 9.91 -10.08 0.45
C GLY A 621 10.91 -10.31 1.56
N GLY A 622 11.45 -11.53 1.65
CA GLY A 622 12.64 -11.80 2.42
C GLY A 622 13.86 -11.26 1.68
N GLY A 623 14.24 -10.01 1.95
CA GLY A 623 15.48 -9.38 1.49
C GLY A 623 15.35 -8.52 0.22
N GLY A 624 15.39 -7.19 0.38
CA GLY A 624 15.24 -6.22 -0.72
C GLY A 624 16.39 -6.16 -1.75
N ASN A 625 16.19 -5.37 -2.82
CA ASN A 625 17.12 -4.80 -3.84
C ASN A 625 18.29 -5.64 -4.46
N ILE A 626 18.59 -6.84 -3.97
CA ILE A 626 19.78 -7.63 -4.34
C ILE A 626 19.50 -8.52 -5.56
N VAL A 627 18.33 -9.17 -5.62
CA VAL A 627 17.93 -10.08 -6.71
C VAL A 627 16.62 -9.61 -7.34
N THR A 628 16.51 -9.73 -8.66
CA THR A 628 15.24 -9.56 -9.39
C THR A 628 15.10 -10.60 -10.49
N ILE A 629 13.86 -10.97 -10.85
CA ILE A 629 13.58 -11.76 -12.05
C ILE A 629 12.68 -11.00 -13.03
N THR A 630 12.64 -11.39 -14.31
CA THR A 630 11.75 -10.80 -15.31
C THR A 630 11.40 -11.83 -16.40
N PRO A 631 10.12 -12.14 -16.64
CA PRO A 631 8.93 -11.66 -15.90
C PRO A 631 8.91 -12.16 -14.44
N ASP A 632 8.19 -11.44 -13.57
CA ASP A 632 7.93 -11.79 -12.16
C ASP A 632 6.41 -11.73 -11.88
N PRO A 633 5.71 -12.87 -11.70
CA PRO A 633 6.24 -14.23 -11.63
C PRO A 633 6.80 -14.71 -12.97
N ALA A 634 7.75 -15.64 -12.89
CA ALA A 634 8.24 -16.37 -14.06
C ALA A 634 7.07 -17.09 -14.75
N GLN A 635 7.13 -17.29 -16.07
CA GLN A 635 6.05 -17.94 -16.81
C GLN A 635 6.49 -19.32 -17.28
N ALA A 636 5.69 -20.35 -17.01
CA ALA A 636 6.01 -21.72 -17.39
C ALA A 636 6.17 -21.84 -18.92
N GLY A 637 7.21 -22.53 -19.36
CA GLY A 637 7.54 -22.68 -20.78
C GLY A 637 8.12 -21.43 -21.45
N GLN A 638 8.39 -20.36 -20.70
CA GLN A 638 9.01 -19.13 -21.18
C GLN A 638 10.39 -18.90 -20.55
N PRO A 639 11.27 -18.12 -21.19
CA PRO A 639 12.51 -17.69 -20.58
C PRO A 639 12.26 -16.68 -19.44
N VAL A 640 13.08 -16.75 -18.40
CA VAL A 640 13.13 -15.79 -17.29
C VAL A 640 14.54 -15.23 -17.18
N MET A 641 14.66 -13.90 -17.08
CA MET A 641 15.91 -13.21 -16.78
C MET A 641 16.07 -13.08 -15.26
N ILE A 642 17.21 -13.48 -14.73
CA ILE A 642 17.59 -13.36 -13.32
C ILE A 642 18.73 -12.35 -13.22
N THR A 643 18.63 -11.41 -12.27
CA THR A 643 19.69 -10.43 -12.01
C THR A 643 20.17 -10.46 -10.56
N TYR A 644 21.45 -10.19 -10.35
CA TYR A 644 22.11 -10.13 -9.04
C TYR A 644 22.93 -8.84 -8.90
N ALA A 645 22.75 -8.12 -7.79
CA ALA A 645 23.39 -6.82 -7.54
C ALA A 645 24.92 -6.93 -7.45
N ASN A 646 25.61 -6.01 -8.11
CA ASN A 646 27.06 -5.91 -7.95
C ASN A 646 27.44 -5.50 -6.52
N GLY A 647 28.43 -6.20 -5.94
CA GLY A 647 28.90 -5.90 -4.59
C GLY A 647 28.05 -6.45 -3.46
N ALA A 648 27.00 -7.24 -3.74
CA ALA A 648 26.21 -7.91 -2.72
C ALA A 648 27.04 -8.96 -1.95
N PRO A 649 27.21 -8.82 -0.62
CA PRO A 649 27.83 -9.86 0.21
C PRO A 649 26.97 -11.11 0.23
N PRO A 650 27.57 -12.33 0.31
CA PRO A 650 28.98 -12.64 0.49
C PRO A 650 29.83 -12.65 -0.79
N LEU A 651 29.24 -12.42 -1.97
CA LEU A 651 29.93 -12.48 -3.27
C LEU A 651 30.55 -11.14 -3.70
N ALA A 652 30.61 -10.16 -2.80
CA ALA A 652 31.18 -8.86 -3.07
C ALA A 652 32.64 -8.97 -3.57
N GLY A 653 32.91 -8.46 -4.77
CA GLY A 653 34.25 -8.49 -5.37
C GLY A 653 34.62 -9.79 -6.09
N ALA A 654 33.69 -10.75 -6.25
CA ALA A 654 33.92 -11.92 -7.09
C ALA A 654 34.14 -11.52 -8.56
N ALA A 655 35.12 -12.15 -9.21
CA ALA A 655 35.44 -11.89 -10.62
C ALA A 655 34.42 -12.49 -11.60
N GLN A 656 33.65 -13.48 -11.15
CA GLN A 656 32.60 -14.18 -11.89
C GLN A 656 31.53 -14.62 -10.90
N ILE A 657 30.27 -14.53 -11.30
CA ILE A 657 29.12 -15.10 -10.59
C ILE A 657 28.51 -16.20 -11.46
N ASN A 658 28.22 -17.34 -10.87
CA ASN A 658 27.47 -18.43 -11.48
C ASN A 658 26.12 -18.58 -10.77
N LEU A 659 25.11 -19.02 -11.53
CA LEU A 659 23.79 -19.35 -11.02
C LEU A 659 23.75 -20.86 -10.74
N HIS A 660 23.35 -21.25 -9.54
CA HIS A 660 22.93 -22.61 -9.24
C HIS A 660 21.40 -22.59 -9.12
N TYR A 661 20.67 -23.31 -9.97
CA TYR A 661 19.22 -23.21 -10.02
C TYR A 661 18.54 -24.55 -10.26
N GLY A 662 17.28 -24.63 -9.87
CA GLY A 662 16.38 -25.74 -10.09
C GLY A 662 14.94 -25.28 -10.12
N PHE A 663 14.01 -26.23 -10.12
CA PHE A 663 12.58 -25.96 -10.10
C PHE A 663 11.90 -26.82 -9.05
N ASP A 664 10.74 -26.40 -8.56
CA ASP A 664 9.85 -27.20 -7.72
C ASP A 664 10.53 -27.84 -6.49
N ASN A 665 11.28 -27.03 -5.73
CA ASN A 665 12.14 -27.42 -4.61
C ASN A 665 13.40 -28.18 -5.06
N TRP A 666 14.17 -27.56 -5.95
CA TRP A 666 15.45 -28.09 -6.44
C TRP A 666 15.34 -29.45 -7.16
N ASN A 667 14.20 -29.74 -7.79
CA ASN A 667 13.95 -30.97 -8.52
C ASN A 667 13.26 -30.74 -9.89
N PRO A 668 14.01 -30.71 -11.00
CA PRO A 668 15.44 -31.00 -11.09
C PRO A 668 16.31 -29.80 -10.68
N VAL A 669 17.50 -30.08 -10.14
CA VAL A 669 18.63 -29.13 -10.17
C VAL A 669 19.22 -29.13 -11.57
N ILE A 670 19.40 -27.95 -12.16
CA ILE A 670 20.01 -27.83 -13.48
C ILE A 670 21.52 -27.72 -13.33
N ALA A 671 22.23 -28.70 -13.91
CA ALA A 671 23.68 -28.76 -13.93
C ALA A 671 24.23 -28.77 -15.37
N PRO A 672 25.40 -28.15 -15.63
CA PRO A 672 26.25 -27.41 -14.69
C PRO A 672 25.76 -25.97 -14.42
N ASP A 673 26.19 -25.38 -13.30
CA ASP A 673 25.92 -23.98 -12.93
C ASP A 673 26.37 -22.99 -14.03
N PRO A 674 25.45 -22.31 -14.73
CA PRO A 674 25.85 -21.41 -15.79
C PRO A 674 26.44 -20.09 -15.27
N ALA A 675 27.43 -19.57 -15.98
CA ALA A 675 28.06 -18.28 -15.70
C ALA A 675 27.14 -17.11 -16.08
N MET A 676 26.95 -16.16 -15.16
CA MET A 676 26.20 -14.92 -15.42
C MET A 676 27.05 -13.90 -16.18
N THR A 677 26.40 -13.02 -16.95
CA THR A 677 27.05 -11.95 -17.71
C THR A 677 27.05 -10.65 -16.92
N TRP A 678 28.20 -9.98 -16.87
CA TRP A 678 28.31 -8.65 -16.26
C TRP A 678 27.71 -7.56 -17.16
N ASN A 679 26.69 -6.84 -16.66
CA ASN A 679 26.12 -5.67 -17.30
C ASN A 679 26.52 -4.38 -16.57
N ALA A 680 27.50 -3.67 -17.14
CA ALA A 680 28.05 -2.44 -16.56
C ALA A 680 27.07 -1.25 -16.57
N ALA A 681 26.09 -1.21 -17.48
CA ALA A 681 25.14 -0.11 -17.57
C ALA A 681 24.12 -0.16 -16.42
N ASN A 682 23.76 -1.38 -16.01
CA ASN A 682 22.80 -1.63 -14.93
C ASN A 682 23.48 -1.93 -13.58
N ASN A 683 24.82 -2.04 -13.58
CA ASN A 683 25.63 -2.45 -12.42
C ASN A 683 25.14 -3.78 -11.81
N ARG A 684 24.84 -4.78 -12.66
CA ARG A 684 24.30 -6.10 -12.25
C ARG A 684 24.88 -7.26 -13.06
N TRP A 685 24.85 -8.46 -12.47
CA TRP A 685 25.06 -9.73 -13.15
C TRP A 685 23.72 -10.24 -13.67
N GLU A 686 23.66 -10.69 -14.91
CA GLU A 686 22.42 -11.06 -15.61
C GLU A 686 22.56 -12.44 -16.28
N ILE A 687 21.50 -13.24 -16.22
CA ILE A 687 21.38 -14.48 -17.00
C ILE A 687 19.92 -14.73 -17.36
N THR A 688 19.67 -15.32 -18.53
CA THR A 688 18.34 -15.81 -18.90
C THR A 688 18.35 -17.32 -18.92
N VAL A 689 17.39 -17.95 -18.22
CA VAL A 689 17.20 -19.40 -18.16
C VAL A 689 15.79 -19.76 -18.65
N ASN A 690 15.61 -20.97 -19.17
CA ASN A 690 14.29 -21.44 -19.60
C ASN A 690 13.55 -22.07 -18.43
N VAL A 691 12.28 -21.71 -18.27
CA VAL A 691 11.40 -22.29 -17.26
C VAL A 691 10.63 -23.47 -17.88
N PRO A 692 10.65 -24.68 -17.29
CA PRO A 692 9.83 -25.79 -17.74
C PRO A 692 8.33 -25.43 -17.79
N SER A 693 7.59 -26.01 -18.73
CA SER A 693 6.15 -25.75 -18.89
C SER A 693 5.28 -26.26 -17.74
N ASN A 694 5.84 -27.09 -16.86
CA ASN A 694 5.21 -27.65 -15.68
C ASN A 694 5.76 -27.07 -14.37
N ALA A 695 6.76 -26.18 -14.40
CA ALA A 695 7.34 -25.64 -13.18
C ALA A 695 6.33 -24.73 -12.47
N THR A 696 6.24 -24.88 -11.15
CA THR A 696 5.44 -24.05 -10.24
C THR A 696 6.31 -23.14 -9.37
N GLN A 697 7.59 -23.46 -9.25
CA GLN A 697 8.59 -22.69 -8.52
C GLN A 697 9.94 -22.70 -9.25
N LEU A 698 10.64 -21.57 -9.23
CA LEU A 698 12.03 -21.40 -9.64
C LEU A 698 12.87 -21.23 -8.37
N ASP A 699 13.87 -22.09 -8.21
CA ASP A 699 14.79 -22.10 -7.07
C ASP A 699 16.18 -21.71 -7.53
N PHE A 700 16.88 -20.82 -6.84
CA PHE A 700 18.28 -20.57 -7.14
C PHE A 700 19.09 -19.99 -5.99
N VAL A 701 20.42 -20.10 -6.12
CA VAL A 701 21.46 -19.46 -5.33
C VAL A 701 22.61 -19.04 -6.25
N PHE A 702 23.55 -18.25 -5.74
CA PHE A 702 24.70 -17.77 -6.50
C PHE A 702 26.01 -18.29 -5.92
N ASN A 703 27.03 -18.48 -6.76
CA ASN A 703 28.38 -18.83 -6.31
C ASN A 703 29.47 -18.20 -7.17
N ASN A 704 30.70 -18.18 -6.65
CA ASN A 704 31.88 -17.68 -7.37
C ASN A 704 32.70 -18.75 -8.11
N GLY A 705 32.22 -20.00 -8.15
CA GLY A 705 32.97 -21.15 -8.69
C GLY A 705 34.22 -21.55 -7.88
N ALA A 706 34.45 -20.94 -6.72
CA ALA A 706 35.62 -21.14 -5.87
C ALA A 706 35.26 -21.44 -4.40
N GLY A 707 34.01 -21.86 -4.14
CA GLY A 707 33.53 -22.32 -2.84
C GLY A 707 32.84 -21.27 -1.97
N THR A 708 32.68 -20.02 -2.43
CA THR A 708 31.80 -19.04 -1.79
C THR A 708 30.43 -19.09 -2.42
N TRP A 709 29.40 -19.19 -1.58
CA TRP A 709 28.00 -19.22 -1.98
C TRP A 709 27.28 -18.07 -1.34
N ASP A 710 26.39 -17.44 -2.10
CA ASP A 710 25.29 -16.69 -1.54
C ASP A 710 24.04 -17.54 -1.67
N ASN A 711 23.54 -18.01 -0.54
CA ASN A 711 22.32 -18.79 -0.43
C ASN A 711 21.26 -18.04 0.39
N ASN A 712 21.29 -16.71 0.35
CA ASN A 712 20.36 -15.85 1.07
C ASN A 712 20.31 -16.15 2.58
N GLY A 713 21.48 -16.35 3.20
CA GLY A 713 21.58 -16.71 4.61
C GLY A 713 21.01 -18.10 4.96
N GLY A 714 20.93 -19.01 3.99
CA GLY A 714 20.36 -20.35 4.14
C GLY A 714 18.88 -20.48 3.75
N ALA A 715 18.27 -19.40 3.28
CA ALA A 715 16.88 -19.38 2.83
C ALA A 715 16.71 -19.66 1.32
N ASP A 716 17.80 -19.62 0.54
CA ASP A 716 17.81 -19.64 -0.92
C ASP A 716 16.91 -18.54 -1.54
N TRP A 717 16.82 -18.47 -2.87
CA TRP A 717 15.79 -17.67 -3.55
C TRP A 717 14.77 -18.59 -4.20
N HIS A 718 13.51 -18.32 -3.88
CA HIS A 718 12.37 -19.06 -4.40
C HIS A 718 11.41 -18.06 -5.05
N TYR A 719 11.10 -18.27 -6.33
CA TYR A 719 10.15 -17.43 -7.09
C TYR A 719 9.02 -18.28 -7.65
N PRO A 720 7.75 -17.83 -7.55
CA PRO A 720 6.64 -18.55 -8.14
C PRO A 720 6.72 -18.55 -9.67
N VAL A 721 6.33 -19.66 -10.27
CA VAL A 721 6.14 -19.80 -11.73
C VAL A 721 4.64 -19.90 -12.02
N GLN A 722 4.14 -18.99 -12.87
CA GLN A 722 2.75 -18.93 -13.28
C GLN A 722 2.52 -19.75 -14.56
N GLY A 723 1.36 -20.42 -14.63
CA GLY A 723 0.96 -21.23 -15.78
C GLY A 723 1.48 -22.67 -15.74
N GLY A 724 2.34 -23.01 -14.77
CA GLY A 724 2.64 -24.39 -14.43
C GLY A 724 1.49 -25.01 -13.65
N ALA A 725 1.13 -26.25 -13.98
CA ALA A 725 0.22 -27.04 -13.15
C ALA A 725 1.07 -27.90 -12.21
N PRO A 726 0.71 -28.00 -10.91
CA PRO A 726 1.33 -28.98 -10.03
C PRO A 726 1.23 -30.36 -10.68
N THR A 727 2.35 -31.05 -10.80
CA THR A 727 2.27 -32.50 -10.83
C THR A 727 1.63 -32.90 -9.51
N GLY A 728 0.58 -33.74 -9.52
CA GLY A 728 0.11 -34.34 -8.27
C GLY A 728 1.26 -35.03 -7.53
N PRO A 729 1.06 -35.50 -6.28
CA PRO A 729 2.15 -36.04 -5.46
C PRO A 729 3.01 -37.02 -6.29
N ALA A 730 4.33 -36.88 -6.25
CA ALA A 730 5.23 -37.80 -6.93
C ALA A 730 4.98 -39.24 -6.43
N TRP A 731 5.26 -40.26 -7.26
CA TRP A 731 5.31 -41.64 -6.79
C TRP A 731 6.34 -41.75 -5.66
N VAL A 732 5.99 -42.43 -4.57
CA VAL A 732 6.83 -42.46 -3.37
C VAL A 732 7.61 -43.77 -3.33
N MET A 733 8.89 -43.71 -3.69
CA MET A 733 9.77 -44.87 -3.69
C MET A 733 10.27 -45.21 -2.28
N ASN A 734 9.49 -45.95 -1.50
CA ASN A 734 9.77 -46.31 -0.10
C ASN A 734 9.58 -47.81 0.23
N GLY A 735 9.33 -48.66 -0.76
CA GLY A 735 9.10 -50.10 -0.61
C GLY A 735 7.69 -50.46 -0.12
N THR A 736 6.75 -49.51 -0.16
CA THR A 736 5.34 -49.69 0.20
C THR A 736 4.46 -49.27 -0.97
N LEU A 737 3.47 -50.11 -1.32
CA LEU A 737 2.56 -49.82 -2.43
C LEU A 737 1.90 -48.45 -2.31
N ASP A 738 2.07 -47.60 -3.31
CA ASP A 738 1.38 -46.32 -3.44
C ASP A 738 -0.15 -46.53 -3.50
N ALA A 739 -0.89 -45.79 -2.67
CA ALA A 739 -2.34 -45.97 -2.50
C ALA A 739 -3.16 -45.74 -3.78
N ASP A 740 -2.63 -44.96 -4.73
CA ASP A 740 -3.30 -44.65 -6.00
C ASP A 740 -2.91 -45.59 -7.14
N ALA A 741 -2.03 -46.56 -6.89
CA ALA A 741 -1.67 -47.55 -7.89
C ALA A 741 -2.88 -48.44 -8.25
N THR A 742 -3.00 -48.77 -9.53
CA THR A 742 -4.06 -49.61 -10.08
C THR A 742 -3.55 -51.05 -10.21
N LEU A 743 -4.34 -52.04 -9.79
CA LEU A 743 -4.00 -53.45 -9.99
C LEU A 743 -4.06 -53.77 -11.50
N ALA A 744 -2.92 -54.07 -12.12
CA ALA A 744 -2.84 -54.49 -13.51
C ALA A 744 -3.27 -55.96 -13.67
N ALA A 745 -2.72 -56.84 -12.84
CA ALA A 745 -3.05 -58.27 -12.84
C ALA A 745 -2.67 -58.94 -11.51
N GLN A 746 -3.22 -60.13 -11.26
CA GLN A 746 -2.92 -60.94 -10.09
C GLN A 746 -2.91 -62.43 -10.44
N ASN A 747 -2.02 -63.19 -9.81
CA ASN A 747 -2.05 -64.65 -9.81
C ASN A 747 -1.60 -65.18 -8.44
N ALA A 748 -2.44 -66.01 -7.81
CA ALA A 748 -2.23 -66.45 -6.44
C ALA A 748 -1.95 -65.26 -5.48
N SER A 749 -0.84 -65.32 -4.73
CA SER A 749 -0.41 -64.26 -3.82
C SER A 749 0.38 -63.13 -4.49
N MET A 750 0.70 -63.25 -5.79
CA MET A 750 1.47 -62.25 -6.52
C MET A 750 0.54 -61.27 -7.23
N THR A 751 0.83 -59.98 -7.06
CA THR A 751 0.10 -58.87 -7.65
C THR A 751 1.03 -58.01 -8.48
N LEU A 752 0.54 -57.45 -9.57
CA LEU A 752 1.25 -56.47 -10.39
C LEU A 752 0.41 -55.19 -10.44
N TRP A 753 0.97 -54.11 -9.93
CA TRP A 753 0.36 -52.79 -9.83
C TRP A 753 1.04 -51.82 -10.76
N TYR A 754 0.31 -50.79 -11.19
CA TYR A 754 0.85 -49.74 -12.03
C TYR A 754 0.13 -48.40 -11.84
N GLY A 755 0.78 -47.31 -12.24
CA GLY A 755 0.14 -46.03 -12.44
C GLY A 755 0.98 -45.11 -13.31
N VAL A 756 0.40 -44.06 -13.88
CA VAL A 756 1.15 -43.10 -14.70
C VAL A 756 0.83 -41.68 -14.27
N ARG A 757 1.84 -40.94 -13.79
CA ARG A 757 1.71 -39.51 -13.45
C ARG A 757 2.56 -38.72 -14.42
N ASN A 758 1.95 -37.86 -15.24
CA ASN A 758 2.68 -37.01 -16.19
C ASN A 758 3.70 -37.75 -17.08
N GLY A 759 3.37 -38.97 -17.52
CA GLY A 759 4.26 -39.81 -18.35
C GLY A 759 5.30 -40.63 -17.58
N LEU A 760 5.39 -40.48 -16.26
CA LEU A 760 6.19 -41.34 -15.38
C LEU A 760 5.37 -42.56 -14.98
N LEU A 761 5.74 -43.73 -15.52
CA LEU A 761 5.20 -45.02 -15.10
C LEU A 761 5.69 -45.36 -13.70
N TYR A 762 4.80 -45.86 -12.85
CA TYR A 762 5.08 -46.59 -11.62
C TYR A 762 4.64 -48.04 -11.82
N VAL A 763 5.45 -48.98 -11.34
CA VAL A 763 5.10 -50.41 -11.27
C VAL A 763 5.45 -50.93 -9.89
N ALA A 764 4.65 -51.86 -9.37
CA ALA A 764 4.96 -52.54 -8.12
C ALA A 764 4.47 -54.00 -8.09
N ALA A 765 5.24 -54.86 -7.43
CA ALA A 765 4.89 -56.25 -7.15
C ALA A 765 5.44 -56.64 -5.76
N PRO A 766 4.99 -57.74 -5.12
CA PRO A 766 5.59 -58.19 -3.87
C PRO A 766 7.11 -58.31 -3.97
N ASP A 767 7.83 -57.90 -2.92
CA ASP A 767 9.29 -58.00 -2.86
C ASP A 767 9.80 -59.46 -2.98
N ALA A 768 11.08 -59.62 -3.31
CA ALA A 768 11.71 -60.93 -3.51
C ALA A 768 11.95 -61.75 -2.21
N GLY A 769 11.60 -61.24 -1.03
CA GLY A 769 12.05 -61.68 0.30
C GLY A 769 11.63 -63.06 0.82
N GLU A 770 11.14 -63.99 -0.02
CA GLU A 770 10.90 -65.40 0.36
C GLU A 770 11.25 -66.43 -0.74
N GLY A 771 12.49 -66.41 -1.26
CA GLY A 771 13.14 -67.59 -1.87
C GLY A 771 13.19 -67.66 -3.40
N ASN A 772 12.90 -66.56 -4.09
CA ASN A 772 12.94 -66.41 -5.54
C ASN A 772 13.27 -64.96 -5.93
N ASP A 773 13.89 -64.76 -7.08
CA ASP A 773 14.18 -63.43 -7.64
C ASP A 773 12.99 -62.96 -8.47
N HIS A 774 12.69 -61.67 -8.39
CA HIS A 774 11.50 -61.07 -8.96
C HIS A 774 11.85 -60.11 -10.09
N PHE A 775 11.09 -60.18 -11.18
CA PHE A 775 11.29 -59.34 -12.35
C PHE A 775 9.96 -58.77 -12.82
N ILE A 776 9.88 -57.45 -13.02
CA ILE A 776 8.78 -56.77 -13.70
C ILE A 776 9.26 -56.35 -15.09
N PHE A 777 8.64 -56.87 -16.14
CA PHE A 777 8.93 -56.55 -17.53
C PHE A 777 7.98 -55.49 -18.05
N VAL A 778 8.52 -54.53 -18.80
CA VAL A 778 7.78 -53.46 -19.49
C VAL A 778 8.06 -53.58 -20.98
N ALA A 779 6.99 -53.56 -21.79
CA ALA A 779 7.09 -53.53 -23.24
C ALA A 779 6.03 -52.57 -23.84
N ASP A 780 6.38 -51.81 -24.88
CA ASP A 780 5.39 -51.13 -25.73
C ASP A 780 4.55 -52.18 -26.48
N ALA A 781 5.22 -53.21 -26.99
CA ALA A 781 4.60 -54.42 -27.53
C ALA A 781 5.49 -55.65 -27.28
N PRO A 782 5.01 -56.71 -26.58
CA PRO A 782 5.80 -57.91 -26.33
C PRO A 782 6.25 -58.58 -27.63
N GLY A 783 7.55 -58.78 -27.80
CA GLY A 783 8.16 -59.29 -29.03
C GLY A 783 8.37 -60.81 -29.07
N ALA A 784 9.35 -61.26 -29.85
CA ALA A 784 9.72 -62.67 -29.94
C ALA A 784 10.38 -63.16 -28.64
N LEU A 785 10.28 -64.47 -28.33
CA LEU A 785 10.93 -65.05 -27.16
C LEU A 785 12.45 -64.88 -27.19
N ARG A 786 13.02 -64.30 -26.13
CA ARG A 786 14.47 -64.24 -25.86
C ARG A 786 14.83 -64.90 -24.52
N ALA A 787 16.11 -65.12 -24.27
CA ALA A 787 16.55 -65.73 -23.00
C ALA A 787 16.11 -64.89 -21.80
N ALA A 788 15.69 -65.53 -20.70
CA ALA A 788 15.32 -64.83 -19.46
C ALA A 788 16.50 -64.02 -18.89
N PRO A 789 16.24 -62.92 -18.15
CA PRO A 789 17.28 -62.05 -17.59
C PRO A 789 18.16 -62.80 -16.57
N TRP A 790 19.33 -62.24 -16.25
CA TRP A 790 20.25 -62.75 -15.22
C TRP A 790 20.53 -64.27 -15.29
N ALA A 791 20.71 -64.80 -16.50
CA ALA A 791 21.00 -66.22 -16.75
C ALA A 791 19.97 -67.20 -16.15
N LYS A 792 18.73 -66.76 -15.92
CA LYS A 792 17.62 -67.63 -15.50
C LYS A 792 17.24 -68.62 -16.61
N ALA A 793 16.66 -69.76 -16.21
CA ALA A 793 16.23 -70.76 -17.18
C ALA A 793 14.88 -70.39 -17.81
N GLY A 794 14.76 -70.64 -19.12
CA GLY A 794 13.55 -70.33 -19.89
C GLY A 794 13.71 -69.09 -20.78
N GLN A 795 12.59 -68.63 -21.30
CA GLN A 795 12.52 -67.48 -22.21
C GLN A 795 11.40 -66.53 -21.81
N VAL A 796 11.55 -65.25 -22.14
CA VAL A 796 10.53 -64.22 -21.94
C VAL A 796 10.33 -63.53 -23.30
N ALA A 797 9.09 -63.22 -23.66
CA ALA A 797 8.81 -62.40 -24.83
C ALA A 797 9.55 -61.07 -24.71
N ASP A 798 10.10 -60.59 -25.83
CA ASP A 798 10.97 -59.41 -25.89
C ASP A 798 10.37 -58.24 -25.09
N TRP A 799 11.22 -57.59 -24.29
CA TRP A 799 10.88 -56.47 -23.42
C TRP A 799 11.75 -55.27 -23.77
N ASP A 800 11.25 -54.07 -23.45
CA ASP A 800 11.98 -52.82 -23.66
C ASP A 800 12.79 -52.46 -22.41
N ALA A 801 12.19 -52.60 -21.23
CA ALA A 801 12.87 -52.42 -19.94
C ALA A 801 12.40 -53.47 -18.92
N PHE A 802 13.22 -53.75 -17.91
CA PHE A 802 12.77 -54.55 -16.77
C PHE A 802 13.36 -54.06 -15.45
N LEU A 803 12.55 -54.18 -14.40
CA LEU A 803 12.93 -53.98 -13.01
C LEU A 803 13.21 -55.35 -12.38
N ALA A 804 14.32 -55.47 -11.65
CA ALA A 804 14.70 -56.70 -10.98
C ALA A 804 14.89 -56.48 -9.48
N ASP A 805 14.63 -57.53 -8.71
CA ASP A 805 14.85 -57.64 -7.26
C ASP A 805 15.44 -59.02 -6.93
N GLU A 806 16.61 -59.03 -6.31
CA GLU A 806 17.37 -60.23 -5.96
C GLU A 806 17.16 -60.59 -4.49
N ASN A 807 16.67 -61.81 -4.22
CA ASN A 807 16.35 -62.26 -2.86
C ASN A 807 17.57 -62.36 -1.92
N ASN A 808 18.80 -62.43 -2.44
CA ASN A 808 19.97 -62.85 -1.65
C ASN A 808 20.85 -61.72 -1.11
N ASN A 809 20.72 -60.53 -1.66
CA ASN A 809 21.58 -59.39 -1.34
C ASN A 809 20.81 -58.06 -1.33
N ASP A 810 19.48 -58.12 -1.35
CA ASP A 810 18.57 -56.97 -1.44
C ASP A 810 18.92 -56.06 -2.62
N TYR A 811 19.38 -56.62 -3.75
CA TYR A 811 19.70 -55.82 -4.94
C TYR A 811 18.46 -55.58 -5.79
N GLU A 812 18.18 -54.31 -6.04
CA GLU A 812 17.14 -53.85 -6.94
C GLU A 812 17.67 -52.89 -8.02
N GLY A 813 17.07 -52.93 -9.21
CA GLY A 813 17.47 -52.01 -10.28
C GLY A 813 16.77 -52.21 -11.61
N TRP A 814 16.74 -51.13 -12.40
CA TRP A 814 16.27 -51.15 -13.78
C TRP A 814 17.38 -51.52 -14.77
N PHE A 815 17.00 -52.28 -15.78
CA PHE A 815 17.85 -52.74 -16.87
C PHE A 815 17.16 -52.51 -18.21
N ASP A 816 17.98 -52.35 -19.24
CA ASP A 816 17.59 -52.00 -20.62
C ASP A 816 16.84 -50.66 -20.75
N ALA A 817 16.54 -49.99 -19.63
CA ALA A 817 15.91 -48.67 -19.59
C ALA A 817 16.85 -47.56 -20.07
N THR A 818 16.31 -46.70 -20.92
CA THR A 818 16.90 -45.45 -21.41
C THR A 818 16.20 -44.22 -20.83
N GLY A 819 14.96 -44.35 -20.36
CA GLY A 819 14.25 -43.35 -19.57
C GLY A 819 14.83 -43.20 -18.15
N ALA A 820 14.54 -42.06 -17.50
CA ALA A 820 14.90 -41.85 -16.10
C ALA A 820 14.15 -42.86 -15.21
N THR A 821 14.85 -43.46 -14.24
CA THR A 821 14.32 -44.54 -13.41
C THR A 821 14.59 -44.35 -11.92
N GLN A 822 13.73 -44.94 -11.10
CA GLN A 822 13.97 -45.21 -9.68
C GLN A 822 13.54 -46.64 -9.36
N ALA A 823 14.18 -47.27 -8.39
CA ALA A 823 13.84 -48.60 -7.89
C ALA A 823 13.97 -48.61 -6.37
N MET A 824 13.08 -49.33 -5.69
CA MET A 824 13.12 -49.55 -4.25
C MET A 824 12.47 -50.91 -3.95
N THR A 825 13.02 -51.67 -3.01
CA THR A 825 12.36 -52.86 -2.47
C THR A 825 12.06 -52.71 -0.98
N GLY A 826 10.87 -53.14 -0.56
CA GLY A 826 10.42 -53.05 0.83
C GLY A 826 10.93 -54.19 1.72
N PRO A 827 10.96 -54.01 3.05
CA PRO A 827 11.39 -55.07 3.96
C PRO A 827 10.34 -56.20 4.08
N ASN A 828 10.71 -57.43 3.72
CA ASN A 828 10.02 -58.72 3.95
C ASN A 828 8.51 -58.63 4.20
N GLY A 829 7.75 -58.39 3.12
CA GLY A 829 6.30 -58.15 3.13
C GLY A 829 5.91 -56.77 2.58
N GLY A 830 6.86 -56.04 1.99
CA GLY A 830 6.67 -54.82 1.22
C GLY A 830 6.53 -55.12 -0.27
N VAL A 831 6.91 -54.16 -1.11
CA VAL A 831 6.87 -54.30 -2.57
C VAL A 831 8.21 -53.95 -3.20
N LEU A 832 8.56 -54.67 -4.27
CA LEU A 832 9.44 -54.20 -5.31
C LEU A 832 8.66 -53.16 -6.12
N GLU A 833 9.15 -51.93 -6.13
CA GLU A 833 8.57 -50.86 -6.92
C GLU A 833 9.62 -50.14 -7.75
N GLY A 834 9.17 -49.57 -8.87
CA GLY A 834 10.02 -48.76 -9.72
C GLY A 834 9.25 -47.72 -10.50
N THR A 835 9.93 -46.63 -10.85
CA THR A 835 9.45 -45.66 -11.84
C THR A 835 10.27 -45.69 -13.12
N LEU A 836 9.62 -45.39 -14.25
CA LEU A 836 10.23 -45.28 -15.57
C LEU A 836 9.60 -44.13 -16.37
N ASP A 837 10.41 -43.18 -16.84
CA ASP A 837 9.99 -42.13 -17.77
C ASP A 837 9.67 -42.73 -19.15
N LEU A 838 8.38 -42.81 -19.50
CA LEU A 838 7.91 -43.42 -20.73
C LEU A 838 8.30 -42.62 -21.98
N ALA A 839 8.37 -41.28 -21.89
CA ALA A 839 8.76 -40.47 -23.03
C ALA A 839 10.27 -40.58 -23.30
N GLY A 840 11.07 -40.64 -22.23
CA GLY A 840 12.49 -40.94 -22.31
C GLY A 840 12.76 -42.33 -22.91
N GLU A 841 11.95 -43.33 -22.53
CA GLU A 841 12.09 -44.71 -23.02
C GLU A 841 11.66 -44.89 -24.48
N PHE A 842 10.45 -44.45 -24.82
CA PHE A 842 9.82 -44.75 -26.12
C PHE A 842 9.85 -43.59 -27.11
N GLY A 843 10.48 -42.46 -26.74
CA GLY A 843 10.49 -41.21 -27.49
C GLY A 843 9.17 -40.42 -27.44
N THR A 844 8.07 -41.08 -27.07
CA THR A 844 6.74 -40.51 -26.77
C THR A 844 6.04 -41.37 -25.74
N VAL A 845 5.12 -40.83 -24.95
CA VAL A 845 4.28 -41.66 -24.06
C VAL A 845 3.33 -42.52 -24.90
N PRO A 846 3.47 -43.86 -24.94
CA PRO A 846 2.59 -44.73 -25.72
C PRO A 846 1.19 -44.76 -25.10
N GLU A 847 0.14 -45.07 -25.87
CA GLU A 847 -1.25 -45.08 -25.35
C GLU A 847 -1.49 -46.21 -24.32
N GLN A 848 -0.76 -47.31 -24.48
CA GLN A 848 -0.77 -48.46 -23.59
C GLN A 848 0.65 -48.98 -23.41
N ILE A 849 0.89 -49.67 -22.30
CA ILE A 849 2.11 -50.41 -22.04
C ILE A 849 1.74 -51.80 -21.57
N CYS A 850 2.55 -52.80 -21.91
CA CYS A 850 2.33 -54.18 -21.53
C CYS A 850 3.29 -54.57 -20.40
N LEU A 851 2.74 -55.16 -19.34
CA LEU A 851 3.46 -55.53 -18.13
C LEU A 851 3.38 -57.04 -17.89
N ALA A 852 4.48 -57.62 -17.42
CA ALA A 852 4.50 -58.98 -16.89
C ALA A 852 5.40 -59.03 -15.66
N PHE A 853 5.14 -60.00 -14.78
CA PHE A 853 5.94 -60.27 -13.60
C PHE A 853 6.33 -61.75 -13.54
N GLY A 854 7.61 -62.01 -13.35
CA GLY A 854 8.19 -63.35 -13.29
C GLY A 854 8.94 -63.57 -11.98
N ALA A 855 8.55 -64.63 -11.26
CA ALA A 855 9.27 -65.11 -10.08
C ALA A 855 10.15 -66.31 -10.48
N TYR A 856 11.47 -66.19 -10.32
CA TYR A 856 12.45 -67.21 -10.71
C TYR A 856 13.20 -67.75 -9.50
N GLN A 857 13.55 -69.04 -9.50
CA GLN A 857 14.44 -69.56 -8.46
C GLN A 857 15.77 -68.80 -8.43
N THR A 858 16.27 -68.52 -7.23
CA THR A 858 17.39 -67.58 -6.99
C THR A 858 18.73 -67.95 -7.64
N ASN A 859 19.07 -69.24 -7.77
CA ASN A 859 20.35 -69.61 -8.37
C ASN A 859 20.40 -69.31 -9.87
N ASP A 860 21.61 -69.15 -10.44
CA ASP A 860 21.83 -69.17 -11.89
C ASP A 860 21.20 -70.42 -12.52
N GLY A 861 20.50 -70.26 -13.64
CA GLY A 861 19.71 -71.33 -14.26
C GLY A 861 18.45 -71.74 -13.47
N GLY A 862 18.06 -70.97 -12.46
CA GLY A 862 16.80 -71.15 -11.74
C GLY A 862 15.59 -71.01 -12.66
N ALA A 863 14.62 -71.91 -12.53
CA ALA A 863 13.43 -71.93 -13.37
C ALA A 863 12.41 -70.87 -12.92
N LEU A 864 11.66 -70.33 -13.88
CA LEU A 864 10.41 -69.60 -13.62
C LEU A 864 9.48 -70.46 -12.76
N VAL A 865 8.73 -69.84 -11.86
CA VAL A 865 7.70 -70.50 -11.04
C VAL A 865 6.32 -70.16 -11.63
N PRO A 866 5.78 -70.94 -12.58
CA PRO A 866 4.61 -70.52 -13.37
C PRO A 866 3.33 -70.42 -12.53
N ALA A 867 3.32 -71.03 -11.35
CA ALA A 867 2.19 -70.96 -10.41
C ALA A 867 1.99 -69.56 -9.81
N ILE A 868 3.00 -68.68 -9.86
CA ILE A 868 2.98 -67.35 -9.24
C ILE A 868 3.46 -66.22 -10.19
N GLN A 869 3.71 -66.51 -11.47
CA GLN A 869 3.91 -65.45 -12.48
C GLN A 869 2.61 -64.65 -12.69
N VAL A 870 2.71 -63.39 -13.10
CA VAL A 870 1.56 -62.51 -13.31
C VAL A 870 1.68 -61.79 -14.66
N PRO A 871 0.65 -61.83 -15.53
CA PRO A 871 -0.54 -62.69 -15.51
C PRO A 871 -0.25 -64.21 -15.43
N ALA A 872 -1.26 -64.99 -15.01
CA ALA A 872 -1.15 -66.44 -14.90
C ALA A 872 -0.79 -67.10 -16.25
N SER A 873 0.05 -68.13 -16.21
CA SER A 873 0.49 -68.81 -17.43
C SER A 873 -0.67 -69.40 -18.21
N VAL A 874 -0.66 -69.19 -19.53
CA VAL A 874 -1.67 -69.69 -20.45
C VAL A 874 -1.41 -71.14 -20.91
N ASN A 875 -0.19 -71.64 -20.72
CA ASN A 875 0.22 -72.98 -21.19
C ASN A 875 1.05 -73.78 -20.17
N GLY A 876 1.40 -73.19 -19.02
CA GLY A 876 2.13 -73.83 -17.93
C GLY A 876 3.58 -74.21 -18.27
N ASN A 877 4.17 -73.59 -19.29
CA ASN A 877 5.58 -73.80 -19.63
C ASN A 877 6.49 -72.97 -18.70
N GLY A 878 7.81 -73.07 -18.86
CA GLY A 878 8.79 -72.31 -18.08
C GLY A 878 9.17 -70.97 -18.70
N ASN A 879 8.30 -70.40 -19.54
CA ASN A 879 8.51 -69.16 -20.27
C ASN A 879 7.42 -68.13 -19.91
N ILE A 880 7.69 -66.85 -20.18
CA ILE A 880 6.67 -65.80 -20.21
C ILE A 880 6.39 -65.47 -21.67
N ASP A 881 5.27 -65.97 -22.21
CA ASP A 881 4.88 -65.75 -23.61
C ASP A 881 4.25 -64.35 -23.80
N ALA A 882 4.20 -63.84 -25.04
CA ALA A 882 3.62 -62.53 -25.34
C ALA A 882 2.14 -62.41 -24.91
N ALA A 883 1.40 -63.53 -24.91
CA ALA A 883 0.03 -63.61 -24.42
C ALA A 883 -0.10 -63.60 -22.88
N GLU A 884 1.03 -63.63 -22.17
CA GLU A 884 1.14 -63.62 -20.71
C GLU A 884 1.61 -62.26 -20.18
N TYR A 885 1.49 -61.19 -21.00
CA TYR A 885 1.56 -59.80 -20.56
C TYR A 885 0.15 -59.23 -20.40
N VAL A 886 -0.02 -58.28 -19.48
CA VAL A 886 -1.23 -57.45 -19.38
C VAL A 886 -0.95 -56.06 -19.95
N CYS A 887 -1.68 -55.66 -20.99
CA CYS A 887 -1.56 -54.33 -21.57
C CYS A 887 -2.54 -53.37 -20.90
N VAL A 888 -2.00 -52.29 -20.33
CA VAL A 888 -2.69 -51.31 -19.50
C VAL A 888 -2.58 -49.91 -20.10
N PRO A 889 -3.61 -49.05 -19.98
CA PRO A 889 -3.56 -47.69 -20.51
C PRO A 889 -2.57 -46.82 -19.73
N THR A 890 -1.91 -45.88 -20.40
CA THR A 890 -0.99 -44.91 -19.77
C THR A 890 -1.66 -43.57 -19.42
N ARG A 891 -2.97 -43.46 -19.69
CA ARG A 891 -3.81 -42.28 -19.42
C ARG A 891 -5.19 -42.70 -18.95
N ARG A 892 -5.87 -41.87 -18.17
CA ARG A 892 -7.24 -42.09 -17.69
C ARG A 892 -8.18 -41.02 -18.24
N LYS A 893 -9.36 -41.42 -18.70
CA LYS A 893 -10.43 -40.47 -18.99
C LYS A 893 -10.95 -39.89 -17.67
N GLY A 894 -11.12 -38.57 -17.63
CA GLY A 894 -11.52 -37.82 -16.44
C GLY A 894 -10.37 -37.34 -15.57
N ASP A 895 -9.15 -37.83 -15.77
CA ASP A 895 -7.93 -37.33 -15.13
C ASP A 895 -7.34 -36.25 -16.06
N VAL A 896 -7.76 -35.00 -15.84
CA VAL A 896 -7.43 -33.87 -16.73
C VAL A 896 -6.12 -33.21 -16.31
N ASN A 897 -5.73 -33.35 -15.05
CA ASN A 897 -4.45 -32.85 -14.52
C ASN A 897 -3.29 -33.85 -14.67
N ALA A 898 -3.55 -35.09 -15.11
CA ALA A 898 -2.60 -36.17 -15.31
C ALA A 898 -1.88 -36.63 -14.02
N ASP A 899 -2.57 -36.60 -12.88
CA ASP A 899 -2.08 -37.04 -11.57
C ASP A 899 -2.44 -38.49 -11.20
N TRP A 900 -3.04 -39.22 -12.15
CA TRP A 900 -3.55 -40.58 -12.03
C TRP A 900 -4.82 -40.73 -11.18
N ARG A 901 -5.43 -39.63 -10.74
CA ARG A 901 -6.68 -39.59 -9.98
C ARG A 901 -7.77 -38.92 -10.83
N ILE A 902 -9.02 -39.23 -10.50
CA ILE A 902 -10.19 -38.53 -11.04
C ILE A 902 -10.88 -37.95 -9.82
N ASN A 903 -10.72 -36.67 -9.55
CA ASN A 903 -11.17 -36.03 -8.32
C ASN A 903 -11.59 -34.56 -8.54
N LEU A 904 -11.79 -33.81 -7.45
CA LEU A 904 -12.25 -32.42 -7.53
C LEU A 904 -11.22 -31.46 -8.18
N ASP A 905 -9.93 -31.82 -8.17
CA ASP A 905 -8.86 -31.01 -8.75
C ASP A 905 -8.89 -31.04 -10.29
N ASP A 906 -9.57 -32.02 -10.89
CA ASP A 906 -9.82 -32.10 -12.33
C ASP A 906 -10.91 -31.14 -12.80
N VAL A 907 -11.81 -30.70 -11.91
CA VAL A 907 -13.01 -29.92 -12.26
C VAL A 907 -12.68 -28.60 -12.98
N PRO A 908 -11.74 -27.76 -12.49
CA PRO A 908 -11.43 -26.50 -13.15
C PRO A 908 -10.87 -26.70 -14.57
N LEU A 909 -10.03 -27.72 -14.76
CA LEU A 909 -9.43 -28.04 -16.06
C LEU A 909 -10.46 -28.61 -17.02
N PHE A 910 -11.32 -29.51 -16.54
CA PHE A 910 -12.43 -30.05 -17.31
C PHE A 910 -13.36 -28.94 -17.81
N VAL A 911 -13.70 -27.96 -16.96
CA VAL A 911 -14.50 -26.78 -17.34
C VAL A 911 -13.78 -25.94 -18.39
N ASN A 912 -12.47 -25.71 -18.25
CA ASN A 912 -11.70 -24.93 -19.22
C ASN A 912 -11.65 -25.59 -20.60
N VAL A 913 -11.55 -26.92 -20.66
CA VAL A 913 -11.63 -27.67 -21.92
C VAL A 913 -13.02 -27.55 -22.55
N LEU A 914 -14.10 -27.70 -21.77
CA LEU A 914 -15.47 -27.55 -22.25
C LEU A 914 -15.78 -26.14 -22.79
N LEU A 915 -15.20 -25.12 -22.18
CA LEU A 915 -15.35 -23.72 -22.60
C LEU A 915 -14.45 -23.36 -23.81
N GLY A 916 -13.61 -24.28 -24.27
CA GLY A 916 -12.64 -24.03 -25.34
C GLY A 916 -11.51 -23.07 -24.94
N ILE A 917 -11.32 -22.84 -23.64
CA ILE A 917 -10.24 -22.02 -23.07
C ILE A 917 -8.91 -22.79 -23.15
N ASP A 918 -8.97 -24.12 -22.97
CA ASP A 918 -7.80 -25.00 -23.03
C ASP A 918 -7.84 -25.90 -24.28
N PRO A 919 -6.99 -25.64 -25.29
CA PRO A 919 -6.97 -26.40 -26.54
C PRO A 919 -6.01 -27.61 -26.51
N ALA A 920 -5.44 -27.98 -25.35
CA ALA A 920 -4.44 -29.05 -25.29
C ALA A 920 -5.06 -30.41 -25.65
N SER A 921 -4.53 -31.06 -26.69
CA SER A 921 -5.07 -32.33 -27.22
C SER A 921 -5.14 -33.46 -26.19
N ALA A 922 -4.18 -33.52 -25.26
CA ALA A 922 -4.17 -34.48 -24.16
C ALA A 922 -5.34 -34.25 -23.17
N ARG A 923 -5.65 -32.98 -22.86
CA ARG A 923 -6.74 -32.60 -21.96
C ARG A 923 -8.11 -32.76 -22.63
N ILE A 924 -8.20 -32.46 -23.93
CA ILE A 924 -9.39 -32.75 -24.75
C ILE A 924 -9.68 -34.25 -24.74
N TRP A 925 -8.66 -35.09 -24.94
CA TRP A 925 -8.82 -36.55 -24.88
C TRP A 925 -9.27 -37.03 -23.50
N ALA A 926 -8.72 -36.46 -22.41
CA ALA A 926 -9.10 -36.82 -21.05
C ALA A 926 -10.53 -36.37 -20.71
N ALA A 927 -10.96 -35.22 -21.22
CA ALA A 927 -12.30 -34.67 -21.01
C ALA A 927 -13.37 -35.27 -21.93
N ASP A 928 -13.01 -35.91 -23.05
CA ASP A 928 -13.93 -36.67 -23.91
C ASP A 928 -14.29 -38.01 -23.27
N MET A 929 -15.13 -37.94 -22.23
CA MET A 929 -15.60 -39.09 -21.46
C MET A 929 -16.38 -40.09 -22.33
N THR A 930 -17.10 -39.61 -23.35
CA THR A 930 -17.89 -40.45 -24.26
C THR A 930 -17.07 -41.15 -25.34
N GLY A 931 -15.88 -40.63 -25.67
CA GLY A 931 -14.98 -41.15 -26.70
C GLY A 931 -15.46 -40.84 -28.13
N ASN A 932 -16.20 -39.76 -28.32
CA ASN A 932 -16.75 -39.38 -29.61
C ASN A 932 -15.80 -38.49 -30.44
N GLY A 933 -14.64 -38.11 -29.87
CA GLY A 933 -13.62 -37.26 -30.45
C GLY A 933 -13.70 -35.78 -30.06
N THR A 934 -14.65 -35.40 -29.20
CA THR A 934 -14.85 -34.02 -28.73
C THR A 934 -15.29 -34.00 -27.26
N ALA A 935 -14.74 -33.07 -26.48
CA ALA A 935 -15.23 -32.80 -25.13
C ALA A 935 -16.36 -31.76 -25.17
N ASP A 936 -17.59 -32.16 -24.83
CA ASP A 936 -18.78 -31.32 -24.86
C ASP A 936 -19.72 -31.56 -23.65
N GLY A 937 -20.89 -30.92 -23.67
CA GLY A 937 -21.86 -31.03 -22.57
C GLY A 937 -22.35 -32.45 -22.28
N GLY A 938 -22.19 -33.40 -23.22
CA GLY A 938 -22.49 -34.81 -23.04
C GLY A 938 -21.51 -35.55 -22.13
N ASP A 939 -20.29 -35.03 -21.94
CA ASP A 939 -19.25 -35.66 -21.10
C ASP A 939 -19.43 -35.34 -19.61
N ILE A 940 -20.15 -34.27 -19.27
CA ILE A 940 -20.30 -33.77 -17.89
C ILE A 940 -20.85 -34.85 -16.94
N ALA A 941 -21.87 -35.60 -17.37
CA ALA A 941 -22.50 -36.60 -16.51
C ALA A 941 -21.55 -37.77 -16.20
N LEU A 942 -20.71 -38.17 -17.16
CA LEU A 942 -19.73 -39.24 -17.00
C LEU A 942 -18.52 -38.77 -16.18
N PHE A 943 -18.11 -37.51 -16.35
CA PHE A 943 -17.05 -36.89 -15.55
C PHE A 943 -17.47 -36.79 -14.08
N VAL A 944 -18.67 -36.28 -13.79
CA VAL A 944 -19.21 -36.20 -12.42
C VAL A 944 -19.33 -37.59 -11.79
N GLN A 945 -19.65 -38.63 -12.56
CA GLN A 945 -19.64 -40.03 -12.08
C GLN A 945 -18.24 -40.56 -11.77
N GLY A 946 -17.19 -40.04 -12.43
CA GLY A 946 -15.81 -40.42 -12.16
C GLY A 946 -15.21 -39.72 -10.94
N VAL A 947 -15.71 -38.54 -10.58
CA VAL A 947 -15.27 -37.73 -9.44
C VAL A 947 -15.93 -38.15 -8.11
N LEU A 948 -17.14 -38.76 -8.17
CA LEU A 948 -17.90 -39.28 -7.04
C LEU A 948 -17.55 -40.74 -6.72
#